data_AF-A0A9E7ED21-F1
#
_entry.id   AF-A0A9E7ED21-F1
#
_cell.length_a   1.000
_cell.length_b   1.000
_cell.length_c   1.000
_cell.angle_alpha   90.00
_cell.angle_beta   90.00
_cell.angle_gamma   90.00
#
_symmetry.space_group_name_H-M   'P 1'
#
loop_
_entity.id
_entity.type
_entity.pdbx_description
1 polymer ?
#
loop_
_entity_poly.entity_id
_entity_poly.type
_entity_poly.pdbx_seq_one_letter_code
_entity_poly.pdbx_strand_id
1 'polypeptide(L)'
;MKKMNAQMSRPWNGEESKGRSAPASTPSAVKLVIAVFVALVVLVFFISNSATFGWSEQGLDPQSLNTQISKAQSKPQPKPITLSCPNQTAASAVCQRSPNAAAPTPLHLSANQPSPTCPEYFRWIHEDLRPWKSTGITKEMVQRARKFATFHMVVLDGRVYVQEYFGHSLSRNVFTFWGILQLISRYPGRVPDFELIFNCMDMPSVKSADYNSSAPPPPLFHYCKDDQTLDILFPDWSFWGWPETNIKPWVPLMKEMEEGNAEVEWAAREPYAYWKGSPFMGGSRQDLVKCNVTKERDWNARIYAQDWNSEAKQGYRIYVEGLAWSVSQKYIMACNSPTLFVDSRFVEFFQRGLMPGRHYWPIPADNKCRGIKFAVDWGNAHKDEAQAMGKASSDFFQQDVKMDHVYDYMLHALIEYAKLLNYKPTVPEGFTEICTESLACSASEKTKSFLLESMEKWTHDAEPCTLPPPFTPEELHQVLEKRATAVKQVETLWDGSQVRSASSESKGRSGVASKSYPIKLVVGVFVALLVLVFFISNGTTINWSEQGVDSQSLKTKGEQGVDPQSLNKQNEQGVDPKSLNKQDEQGVDPQSLNKQDEQGVDPQSLNKQDEQGVDPQSLNSQPSKAQSVDITLSCPNQNGAVCQRSTLASALSLTASQHSATCPEYFRWIHEDLRHWKPTGITKEMVESAQKFATFRLVVLDGRVYVQEYFGHLMTRNVFTLWGILQLVNRYPGRVPDLDLMFNCMDQPATKSAEYRSSTLPPVFHYCNNDQTSDILFPDWSFWGWPETNIKPWVPLMKEMKEANEEIKWTDREPYAFWKGNPLMGRNRHELLKCNMTNEQDWNARIYTQDWKQEEKQGFQHSNLARQCSHRQVLMDRYRIYVDGLAWSVSQKYIMACNSPTFFVNTPWYEFFQRGLIPGHHYLPIPENNMCRAIKLAVDWGNEHPQEAQAMGKASSDFFQEEVKMDFVYDYMLHVLTEYAKLLRYKPTIPEKATEFCLESMACPAPGDVKKLLLDSMEKSTHDAEPCKLPPPFTPEELQQLHEKKANAVEQVEKWVQNT
;
A
#
# COMPACT_ATOMS: atom_id res chain seq x y z
N MET A 1 31.28 35.81 27.52
CA MET A 1 31.81 36.49 28.72
C MET A 1 30.76 36.48 29.85
N LYS A 2 31.18 36.70 31.10
CA LYS A 2 30.39 37.16 32.28
C LYS A 2 28.97 36.61 32.54
N LYS A 3 28.88 35.79 33.61
CA LYS A 3 27.89 35.78 34.71
C LYS A 3 26.67 36.74 34.67
N MET A 4 25.51 36.21 35.09
CA MET A 4 24.88 36.46 36.41
C MET A 4 23.90 35.28 36.70
N ASN A 5 23.76 34.65 37.90
CA ASN A 5 23.62 35.07 39.31
C ASN A 5 22.32 35.87 39.58
N ALA A 6 21.56 35.71 40.67
CA ALA A 6 21.47 34.75 41.80
C ALA A 6 20.06 34.96 42.48
N GLN A 7 19.58 34.38 43.58
CA GLN A 7 19.98 33.40 44.64
C GLN A 7 18.64 32.78 45.15
N MET A 8 18.23 32.36 46.37
CA MET A 8 18.65 32.09 47.78
C MET A 8 17.42 31.34 48.40
N SER A 9 17.38 30.55 49.49
CA SER A 9 18.20 29.47 50.09
C SER A 9 17.65 29.09 51.49
N ARG A 10 17.30 27.81 51.74
CA ARG A 10 17.29 27.13 53.08
C ARG A 10 16.34 27.71 54.19
N PRO A 11 16.33 27.14 55.45
CA PRO A 11 15.81 25.81 55.84
C PRO A 11 14.89 25.90 57.10
N TRP A 12 14.58 24.79 57.80
CA TRP A 12 14.63 24.65 59.29
C TRP A 12 14.46 23.17 59.73
N ASN A 13 14.69 22.87 61.02
CA ASN A 13 14.81 21.50 61.59
C ASN A 13 13.68 21.14 62.59
N GLY A 14 13.54 19.86 63.00
CA GLY A 14 12.73 19.47 64.18
C GLY A 14 12.64 17.96 64.47
N GLU A 15 13.14 17.55 65.66
CA GLU A 15 13.15 16.20 66.25
C GLU A 15 11.79 15.84 66.96
N GLU A 16 11.51 14.73 67.69
CA GLU A 16 12.30 13.59 68.20
C GLU A 16 11.39 12.37 68.62
N SER A 17 12.00 11.33 69.25
CA SER A 17 11.43 10.45 70.31
C SER A 17 10.71 9.08 70.01
N LYS A 18 11.55 8.05 69.87
CA LYS A 18 11.61 6.76 70.63
C LYS A 18 10.35 6.15 71.32
N GLY A 19 10.17 4.83 71.14
CA GLY A 19 9.48 3.92 72.08
C GLY A 19 9.96 2.46 71.95
N ARG A 20 10.18 1.74 73.07
CA ARG A 20 10.64 0.33 73.12
C ARG A 20 9.76 -0.51 74.06
N SER A 21 9.32 -1.69 73.63
CA SER A 21 9.09 -2.86 74.52
C SER A 21 8.91 -4.17 73.72
N ALA A 22 9.21 -5.30 74.37
CA ALA A 22 9.05 -6.70 73.93
C ALA A 22 9.27 -7.60 75.18
N PRO A 23 9.06 -8.94 75.15
CA PRO A 23 8.50 -9.80 74.09
C PRO A 23 7.31 -10.68 74.57
N ALA A 24 6.80 -11.56 73.70
CA ALA A 24 5.99 -12.73 74.07
C ALA A 24 6.33 -13.94 73.18
N SER A 25 6.08 -15.16 73.65
CA SER A 25 6.63 -16.42 73.12
C SER A 25 5.91 -17.00 71.90
N THR A 26 6.67 -17.65 71.00
CA THR A 26 6.15 -18.41 69.84
C THR A 26 5.91 -19.89 70.16
N PRO A 27 4.88 -20.55 69.56
CA PRO A 27 4.62 -21.98 69.76
C PRO A 27 5.64 -22.92 69.07
N SER A 28 5.73 -24.15 69.57
CA SER A 28 6.80 -25.12 69.24
C SER A 28 6.89 -25.54 67.75
N ALA A 29 5.82 -25.40 66.97
CA ALA A 29 5.76 -25.89 65.58
C ALA A 29 6.83 -25.26 64.65
N VAL A 30 7.16 -23.97 64.83
CA VAL A 30 8.10 -23.25 63.97
C VAL A 30 9.52 -23.82 64.06
N LYS A 31 9.93 -24.33 65.23
CA LYS A 31 11.29 -24.88 65.43
C LYS A 31 11.51 -26.17 64.63
N LEU A 32 10.46 -26.99 64.44
CA LEU A 32 10.56 -28.23 63.68
C LEU A 32 10.75 -27.96 62.18
N VAL A 33 10.01 -26.99 61.62
CA VAL A 33 10.14 -26.59 60.21
C VAL A 33 11.54 -26.02 59.93
N ILE A 34 12.05 -25.16 60.80
CA ILE A 34 13.41 -24.59 60.66
C ILE A 34 14.47 -25.69 60.76
N ALA A 35 14.34 -26.66 61.68
CA ALA A 35 15.28 -27.76 61.81
C ALA A 35 15.33 -28.64 60.53
N VAL A 36 14.17 -28.97 59.94
CA VAL A 36 14.08 -29.72 58.68
C VAL A 36 14.68 -28.92 57.52
N PHE A 37 14.42 -27.62 57.44
CA PHE A 37 14.96 -26.76 56.37
C PHE A 37 16.48 -26.62 56.45
N VAL A 38 17.03 -26.43 57.66
CA VAL A 38 18.50 -26.38 57.88
C VAL A 38 19.14 -27.74 57.56
N ALA A 39 18.52 -28.86 57.94
CA ALA A 39 19.03 -30.18 57.60
C ALA A 39 19.09 -30.42 56.09
N LEU A 40 18.07 -30.00 55.33
CA LEU A 40 18.04 -30.09 53.87
C LEU A 40 19.12 -29.19 53.21
N VAL A 41 19.29 -27.95 53.68
CA VAL A 41 20.34 -27.04 53.18
C VAL A 41 21.74 -27.61 53.43
N VAL A 42 22.00 -28.18 54.62
CA VAL A 42 23.27 -28.85 54.92
C VAL A 42 23.48 -30.08 54.02
N LEU A 43 22.45 -30.89 53.78
CA LEU A 43 22.56 -32.07 52.91
C LEU A 43 22.95 -31.68 51.47
N VAL A 44 22.30 -30.65 50.92
CA VAL A 44 22.63 -30.10 49.59
C VAL A 44 24.07 -29.55 49.57
N PHE A 45 24.50 -28.85 50.62
CA PHE A 45 25.85 -28.28 50.69
C PHE A 45 26.96 -29.36 50.75
N PHE A 46 26.70 -30.52 51.36
CA PHE A 46 27.63 -31.66 51.35
C PHE A 46 27.65 -32.40 50.01
N ILE A 47 26.49 -32.57 49.36
CA ILE A 47 26.42 -33.17 48.01
C ILE A 47 27.16 -32.30 46.99
N SER A 48 26.99 -30.98 47.04
CA SER A 48 27.67 -30.02 46.14
C SER A 48 29.18 -29.85 46.36
N ASN A 49 29.75 -30.34 47.48
CA ASN A 49 31.19 -30.26 47.76
C ASN A 49 31.93 -31.62 47.67
N SER A 50 31.24 -32.69 47.27
CA SER A 50 31.82 -34.04 47.17
C SER A 50 32.37 -34.36 45.77
N ALA A 51 32.95 -33.36 45.08
CA ALA A 51 33.36 -33.47 43.67
C ALA A 51 34.66 -32.71 43.33
N THR A 52 35.66 -32.72 44.22
CA THR A 52 36.98 -32.11 44.01
C THR A 52 38.10 -33.15 44.03
N PHE A 53 38.41 -33.73 42.85
CA PHE A 53 39.68 -34.45 42.66
C PHE A 53 40.74 -33.49 42.13
N GLY A 54 41.79 -33.28 42.92
CA GLY A 54 42.85 -32.31 42.64
C GLY A 54 43.84 -32.77 41.58
N TRP A 55 44.51 -31.80 40.96
CA TRP A 55 45.64 -32.05 40.07
C TRP A 55 46.88 -32.45 40.87
N SER A 56 47.67 -33.38 40.34
CA SER A 56 49.03 -33.65 40.80
C SER A 56 49.98 -33.65 39.61
N GLU A 57 50.91 -32.71 39.56
CA GLU A 57 51.98 -32.71 38.55
C GLU A 57 53.01 -33.82 38.85
N GLN A 58 53.09 -34.81 37.97
CA GLN A 58 54.31 -35.56 37.68
C GLN A 58 54.22 -36.13 36.26
N GLY A 59 55.23 -35.84 35.45
CA GLY A 59 55.12 -35.90 33.98
C GLY A 59 55.33 -37.29 33.37
N LEU A 60 54.83 -37.47 32.14
CA LEU A 60 55.10 -38.62 31.28
C LEU A 60 55.49 -38.20 29.86
N ASP A 61 56.33 -39.04 29.27
CA ASP A 61 57.10 -38.91 28.02
C ASP A 61 56.33 -38.38 26.78
N PRO A 62 56.82 -37.30 26.12
CA PRO A 62 56.25 -36.78 24.87
C PRO A 62 56.28 -37.72 23.65
N GLN A 63 57.07 -38.79 23.64
CA GLN A 63 57.28 -39.60 22.43
C GLN A 63 56.15 -40.61 22.13
N SER A 64 55.29 -40.93 23.10
CA SER A 64 54.20 -41.92 22.92
C SER A 64 52.99 -41.41 22.13
N LEU A 65 52.75 -40.09 22.09
CA LEU A 65 51.51 -39.52 21.52
C LEU A 65 51.53 -39.44 19.97
N ASN A 66 52.70 -39.47 19.35
CA ASN A 66 52.88 -39.23 17.91
C ASN A 66 52.40 -40.37 16.99
N THR A 67 51.99 -41.53 17.52
CA THR A 67 51.64 -42.70 16.69
C THR A 67 50.13 -42.96 16.52
N GLN A 68 49.25 -42.18 17.18
CA GLN A 68 47.79 -42.24 16.94
C GLN A 68 47.20 -40.99 16.29
N ILE A 69 47.91 -39.86 16.27
CA ILE A 69 47.46 -38.61 15.63
C ILE A 69 47.39 -38.74 14.09
N SER A 70 48.10 -39.71 13.50
CA SER A 70 48.29 -39.87 12.05
C SER A 70 47.12 -40.49 11.26
N LYS A 71 45.94 -40.69 11.86
CA LYS A 71 44.74 -41.21 11.16
C LYS A 71 43.40 -40.51 11.46
N ALA A 72 43.41 -39.34 12.11
CA ALA A 72 42.21 -38.49 12.17
C ALA A 72 42.00 -37.76 10.83
N GLN A 73 40.95 -38.08 10.09
CA GLN A 73 40.65 -37.43 8.81
C GLN A 73 40.27 -35.96 9.02
N SER A 74 40.80 -35.08 8.16
CA SER A 74 40.51 -33.65 8.18
C SER A 74 39.03 -33.37 7.88
N LYS A 75 38.29 -32.84 8.87
CA LYS A 75 37.05 -32.12 8.57
C LYS A 75 37.40 -30.86 7.74
N PRO A 76 36.57 -30.47 6.75
CA PRO A 76 36.63 -29.13 6.18
C PRO A 76 36.55 -28.05 7.27
N GLN A 77 37.17 -26.90 7.01
CA GLN A 77 37.04 -25.71 7.85
C GLN A 77 36.31 -24.60 7.08
N PRO A 78 35.31 -23.95 7.71
CA PRO A 78 34.57 -22.84 7.12
C PRO A 78 35.50 -21.78 6.52
N LYS A 79 35.28 -21.45 5.26
CA LYS A 79 36.07 -20.42 4.55
C LYS A 79 35.46 -19.04 4.82
N PRO A 80 36.27 -18.01 5.09
CA PRO A 80 35.76 -16.66 5.27
C PRO A 80 35.19 -16.13 3.95
N ILE A 81 34.05 -15.47 4.03
CA ILE A 81 33.43 -14.75 2.90
C ILE A 81 33.92 -13.30 2.96
N THR A 82 34.52 -12.81 1.87
CA THR A 82 35.16 -11.49 1.81
C THR A 82 34.60 -10.64 0.68
N LEU A 83 33.94 -9.53 1.02
CA LEU A 83 33.51 -8.54 0.03
C LEU A 83 34.68 -7.63 -0.37
N SER A 84 34.86 -7.39 -1.67
CA SER A 84 35.85 -6.44 -2.18
C SER A 84 35.22 -5.37 -3.06
N CYS A 85 35.07 -4.15 -2.52
CA CYS A 85 34.66 -2.99 -3.32
C CYS A 85 35.88 -2.29 -3.93
N PRO A 86 35.96 -2.12 -5.27
CA PRO A 86 36.98 -1.30 -5.90
C PRO A 86 36.93 0.16 -5.43
N ASN A 87 38.08 0.84 -5.41
CA ASN A 87 38.13 2.27 -5.10
C ASN A 87 37.34 3.09 -6.13
N GLN A 88 36.73 4.19 -5.66
CA GLN A 88 35.77 5.00 -6.41
C GLN A 88 36.41 5.67 -7.63
N THR A 89 36.20 5.11 -8.82
CA THR A 89 36.39 5.78 -10.13
C THR A 89 35.87 4.95 -11.31
N ALA A 90 35.75 3.62 -11.17
CA ALA A 90 35.18 2.75 -12.21
C ALA A 90 33.66 2.59 -12.08
N ALA A 91 32.95 2.62 -13.21
CA ALA A 91 31.51 2.36 -13.25
C ALA A 91 31.22 0.87 -13.07
N SER A 92 30.22 0.55 -12.24
CA SER A 92 29.73 -0.80 -11.88
C SER A 92 30.77 -1.74 -11.24
N ALA A 93 30.43 -2.32 -10.08
CA ALA A 93 31.19 -3.42 -9.52
C ALA A 93 30.85 -4.71 -10.32
N VAL A 94 31.63 -4.96 -11.37
CA VAL A 94 31.46 -6.13 -12.26
C VAL A 94 31.73 -7.42 -11.49
N CYS A 95 30.82 -8.38 -11.58
CA CYS A 95 30.97 -9.70 -10.98
C CYS A 95 32.19 -10.43 -11.58
N GLN A 96 33.26 -10.55 -10.80
CA GLN A 96 34.53 -11.02 -11.31
C GLN A 96 34.54 -12.55 -11.47
N ARG A 97 34.79 -13.01 -12.69
CA ARG A 97 35.11 -14.41 -12.96
C ARG A 97 36.47 -14.76 -12.36
N SER A 98 36.47 -15.38 -11.17
CA SER A 98 37.69 -15.89 -10.55
C SER A 98 38.34 -16.94 -11.47
N PRO A 99 39.55 -16.71 -12.03
CA PRO A 99 40.10 -17.58 -13.08
C PRO A 99 40.43 -19.01 -12.62
N ASN A 100 40.56 -19.22 -11.30
CA ASN A 100 40.91 -20.49 -10.68
C ASN A 100 39.77 -21.09 -9.83
N ALA A 101 38.53 -20.62 -10.03
CA ALA A 101 37.35 -21.30 -9.49
C ALA A 101 37.11 -22.60 -10.27
N ALA A 102 37.82 -23.67 -9.88
CA ALA A 102 37.46 -25.02 -10.29
C ALA A 102 35.99 -25.28 -9.93
N ALA A 103 35.24 -25.91 -10.84
CA ALA A 103 33.84 -26.28 -10.58
C ALA A 103 33.74 -26.99 -9.22
N PRO A 104 32.77 -26.63 -8.35
CA PRO A 104 32.72 -27.11 -6.99
C PRO A 104 32.70 -28.64 -6.99
N THR A 105 33.82 -29.24 -6.59
CA THR A 105 33.96 -30.69 -6.56
C THR A 105 32.89 -31.23 -5.60
N PRO A 106 32.00 -32.14 -6.04
CA PRO A 106 30.89 -32.58 -5.20
C PRO A 106 31.45 -33.15 -3.89
N LEU A 107 31.19 -32.43 -2.79
CA LEU A 107 31.77 -32.75 -1.49
C LEU A 107 31.26 -34.12 -1.06
N HIS A 108 32.17 -35.09 -1.02
CA HIS A 108 31.81 -36.48 -0.82
C HIS A 108 31.33 -36.68 0.62
N LEU A 109 30.02 -36.91 0.77
CA LEU A 109 29.31 -36.95 2.04
C LEU A 109 30.02 -37.81 3.10
N SER A 110 30.45 -37.18 4.20
CA SER A 110 30.99 -37.88 5.37
C SER A 110 29.84 -38.34 6.28
N ALA A 111 29.26 -39.50 5.96
CA ALA A 111 27.99 -40.01 6.49
C ALA A 111 28.01 -40.48 7.98
N ASN A 112 28.76 -39.80 8.85
CA ASN A 112 29.01 -40.19 10.25
C ASN A 112 28.37 -39.25 11.30
N GLN A 113 27.51 -38.31 10.89
CA GLN A 113 26.63 -37.54 11.78
C GLN A 113 25.26 -37.42 11.08
N PRO A 114 24.13 -37.82 11.72
CA PRO A 114 22.81 -37.50 11.20
C PRO A 114 22.53 -36.00 11.41
N SER A 115 22.15 -35.28 10.36
CA SER A 115 21.67 -33.90 10.46
C SER A 115 20.41 -33.83 11.33
N PRO A 116 20.19 -32.74 12.10
CA PRO A 116 18.91 -32.52 12.77
C PRO A 116 17.77 -32.48 11.75
N THR A 117 16.58 -32.96 12.11
CA THR A 117 15.37 -32.80 11.29
C THR A 117 14.94 -31.33 11.28
N CYS A 118 14.47 -30.81 10.14
CA CYS A 118 13.95 -29.44 10.09
C CYS A 118 12.65 -29.31 10.91
N PRO A 119 12.28 -28.09 11.36
CA PRO A 119 10.97 -27.83 11.95
C PRO A 119 9.81 -28.37 11.08
N GLU A 120 8.80 -28.98 11.71
CA GLU A 120 7.66 -29.63 11.01
C GLU A 120 6.94 -28.72 10.00
N TYR A 121 6.99 -27.39 10.15
CA TYR A 121 6.37 -26.48 9.18
C TYR A 121 7.03 -26.52 7.79
N PHE A 122 8.25 -27.05 7.65
CA PHE A 122 8.90 -27.29 6.36
C PHE A 122 8.14 -28.31 5.50
N ARG A 123 7.34 -29.19 6.10
CA ARG A 123 6.50 -30.17 5.37
C ARG A 123 5.51 -29.50 4.41
N TRP A 124 5.17 -28.23 4.65
CA TRP A 124 4.32 -27.44 3.78
C TRP A 124 4.98 -26.98 2.46
N ILE A 125 6.29 -27.13 2.29
CA ILE A 125 6.95 -26.97 0.98
C ILE A 125 6.32 -27.94 -0.04
N HIS A 126 6.06 -29.19 0.37
CA HIS A 126 5.39 -30.20 -0.45
C HIS A 126 3.93 -29.85 -0.78
N GLU A 127 3.30 -29.02 0.05
CA GLU A 127 1.91 -28.57 -0.10
C GLU A 127 1.82 -27.35 -1.04
N ASP A 128 2.71 -26.38 -0.90
CA ASP A 128 2.79 -25.23 -1.80
C ASP A 128 3.21 -25.63 -3.22
N LEU A 129 4.08 -26.64 -3.37
CA LEU A 129 4.50 -27.19 -4.66
C LEU A 129 3.57 -28.29 -5.21
N ARG A 130 2.56 -28.72 -4.44
CA ARG A 130 1.59 -29.76 -4.84
C ARG A 130 0.94 -29.53 -6.21
N PRO A 131 0.55 -28.30 -6.64
CA PRO A 131 -0.16 -28.08 -7.90
C PRO A 131 0.57 -28.55 -9.16
N TRP A 132 1.91 -28.65 -9.11
CA TRP A 132 2.74 -29.07 -10.25
C TRP A 132 3.28 -30.51 -10.14
N LYS A 133 3.01 -31.21 -9.03
CA LYS A 133 3.60 -32.52 -8.70
C LYS A 133 3.34 -33.61 -9.75
N SER A 134 2.23 -33.53 -10.48
CA SER A 134 1.85 -34.50 -11.53
C SER A 134 2.17 -34.06 -12.96
N THR A 135 2.47 -32.78 -13.19
CA THR A 135 2.72 -32.21 -14.53
C THR A 135 4.16 -31.77 -14.76
N GLY A 136 4.91 -31.56 -13.67
CA GLY A 136 6.07 -30.69 -13.68
C GLY A 136 5.69 -29.23 -14.01
N ILE A 137 6.72 -28.42 -14.16
CA ILE A 137 6.69 -27.01 -14.49
C ILE A 137 7.37 -26.85 -15.85
N THR A 138 6.62 -26.39 -16.87
CA THR A 138 7.20 -26.04 -18.18
C THR A 138 7.60 -24.56 -18.22
N LYS A 139 8.49 -24.22 -19.16
CA LYS A 139 8.96 -22.85 -19.35
C LYS A 139 7.83 -21.88 -19.68
N GLU A 140 6.79 -22.35 -20.38
CA GLU A 140 5.59 -21.57 -20.69
C GLU A 140 4.76 -21.27 -19.44
N MET A 141 4.77 -22.15 -18.42
CA MET A 141 4.11 -21.86 -17.13
C MET A 141 4.82 -20.73 -16.38
N VAL A 142 6.15 -20.78 -16.33
CA VAL A 142 6.99 -19.74 -15.73
C VAL A 142 6.80 -18.42 -16.48
N GLN A 143 6.79 -18.44 -17.82
CA GLN A 143 6.48 -17.26 -18.64
C GLN A 143 5.04 -16.73 -18.42
N ARG A 144 4.04 -17.60 -18.15
CA ARG A 144 2.68 -17.15 -17.77
C ARG A 144 2.63 -16.42 -16.42
N ALA A 145 3.58 -16.65 -15.50
CA ALA A 145 3.67 -15.89 -14.25
C ALA A 145 4.19 -14.46 -14.45
N ARG A 146 4.87 -14.15 -15.58
CA ARG A 146 5.47 -12.83 -15.85
C ARG A 146 4.52 -11.65 -15.68
N LYS A 147 3.21 -11.82 -15.95
CA LYS A 147 2.19 -10.77 -15.77
C LYS A 147 1.94 -10.34 -14.32
N PHE A 148 2.43 -11.11 -13.34
CA PHE A 148 2.35 -10.82 -11.91
C PHE A 148 3.71 -10.42 -11.31
N ALA A 149 4.77 -10.45 -12.11
CA ALA A 149 6.14 -10.42 -11.64
C ALA A 149 6.59 -9.02 -11.21
N THR A 150 7.34 -8.93 -10.11
CA THR A 150 8.26 -7.81 -9.90
C THR A 150 9.58 -8.09 -10.61
N PHE A 151 10.09 -9.33 -10.53
CA PHE A 151 11.30 -9.76 -11.22
C PHE A 151 11.26 -11.21 -11.72
N HIS A 152 12.09 -11.48 -12.70
CA HIS A 152 12.51 -12.80 -13.15
C HIS A 152 13.92 -13.09 -12.59
N MET A 153 14.16 -14.31 -12.11
CA MET A 153 15.50 -14.75 -11.72
C MET A 153 15.84 -16.10 -12.33
N VAL A 154 17.09 -16.23 -12.80
CA VAL A 154 17.72 -17.48 -13.23
C VAL A 154 18.99 -17.68 -12.41
N VAL A 155 19.12 -18.84 -11.78
CA VAL A 155 20.37 -19.28 -11.15
C VAL A 155 20.96 -20.41 -11.97
N LEU A 156 22.24 -20.26 -12.35
CA LEU A 156 22.97 -21.21 -13.20
C LEU A 156 24.44 -21.30 -12.75
N ASP A 157 24.92 -22.51 -12.45
CA ASP A 157 26.27 -22.77 -11.92
C ASP A 157 26.59 -21.92 -10.67
N GLY A 158 25.59 -21.63 -9.83
CA GLY A 158 25.72 -20.74 -8.66
C GLY A 158 25.85 -19.25 -8.97
N ARG A 159 25.65 -18.81 -10.21
CA ARG A 159 25.58 -17.38 -10.59
C ARG A 159 24.13 -16.95 -10.75
N VAL A 160 23.83 -15.71 -10.37
CA VAL A 160 22.47 -15.16 -10.35
C VAL A 160 22.30 -14.17 -11.49
N TYR A 161 21.26 -14.37 -12.29
CA TYR A 161 20.86 -13.52 -13.39
C TYR A 161 19.43 -13.01 -13.13
N VAL A 162 19.20 -11.71 -13.29
CA VAL A 162 17.87 -11.10 -13.05
C VAL A 162 17.40 -10.22 -14.20
N GLN A 163 16.09 -10.13 -14.33
CA GLN A 163 15.41 -9.14 -15.16
C GLN A 163 14.22 -8.58 -14.36
N GLU A 164 14.33 -7.34 -13.89
CA GLU A 164 13.25 -6.63 -13.20
C GLU A 164 12.21 -6.15 -14.24
N TYR A 165 10.92 -6.23 -13.89
CA TYR A 165 9.82 -5.87 -14.80
C TYR A 165 8.97 -4.69 -14.32
N PHE A 166 8.94 -4.42 -13.02
CA PHE A 166 8.23 -3.27 -12.45
C PHE A 166 9.04 -2.63 -11.32
N GLY A 167 9.45 -1.38 -11.53
CA GLY A 167 9.98 -0.51 -10.49
C GLY A 167 11.45 -0.72 -10.23
N HIS A 168 12.28 0.27 -10.58
CA HIS A 168 13.66 0.35 -10.13
C HIS A 168 13.75 0.15 -8.61
N SER A 169 14.35 -0.97 -8.20
CA SER A 169 14.90 -1.20 -6.87
C SER A 169 14.03 -0.70 -5.70
N LEU A 170 12.79 -1.20 -5.60
CA LEU A 170 12.22 -1.41 -4.27
C LEU A 170 13.27 -2.17 -3.47
N SER A 171 13.65 -1.70 -2.28
CA SER A 171 14.63 -2.38 -1.43
C SER A 171 14.28 -3.85 -1.20
N ARG A 172 12.96 -4.15 -1.16
CA ARG A 172 12.37 -5.50 -1.25
C ARG A 172 13.08 -6.41 -2.26
N ASN A 173 13.28 -5.94 -3.51
CA ASN A 173 13.97 -6.69 -4.56
C ASN A 173 15.44 -6.90 -4.17
N VAL A 174 16.15 -5.83 -3.83
CA VAL A 174 17.58 -5.83 -3.48
C VAL A 174 17.89 -6.77 -2.32
N PHE A 175 17.09 -6.77 -1.26
CA PHE A 175 17.27 -7.64 -0.09
C PHE A 175 16.80 -9.08 -0.35
N THR A 176 15.85 -9.31 -1.26
CA THR A 176 15.51 -10.68 -1.74
C THR A 176 16.64 -11.27 -2.59
N PHE A 177 17.22 -10.46 -3.51
CA PHE A 177 18.42 -10.83 -4.27
C PHE A 177 19.61 -11.09 -3.34
N TRP A 178 19.81 -10.22 -2.35
CA TRP A 178 20.85 -10.37 -1.33
C TRP A 178 20.70 -11.68 -0.56
N GLY A 179 19.49 -12.02 -0.12
CA GLY A 179 19.21 -13.28 0.58
C GLY A 179 19.55 -14.51 -0.24
N ILE A 180 19.24 -14.52 -1.54
CA ILE A 180 19.59 -15.63 -2.46
C ILE A 180 21.11 -15.67 -2.71
N LEU A 181 21.78 -14.53 -2.82
CA LEU A 181 23.25 -14.46 -2.90
C LEU A 181 23.93 -14.91 -1.59
N GLN A 182 23.35 -14.60 -0.42
CA GLN A 182 23.83 -15.12 0.86
C GLN A 182 23.60 -16.63 0.95
N LEU A 183 22.46 -17.15 0.49
CA LEU A 183 22.19 -18.60 0.43
C LEU A 183 23.25 -19.34 -0.41
N ILE A 184 23.57 -18.82 -1.60
CA ILE A 184 24.60 -19.36 -2.49
C ILE A 184 25.99 -19.29 -1.84
N SER A 185 26.30 -18.17 -1.16
CA SER A 185 27.58 -17.99 -0.46
C SER A 185 27.72 -18.90 0.78
N ARG A 186 26.60 -19.16 1.48
CA ARG A 186 26.50 -20.06 2.63
C ARG A 186 26.63 -21.52 2.21
N TYR A 187 26.00 -21.92 1.10
CA TYR A 187 25.98 -23.30 0.59
C TYR A 187 26.53 -23.41 -0.86
N PRO A 188 27.83 -23.12 -1.12
CA PRO A 188 28.39 -23.13 -2.47
C PRO A 188 28.28 -24.50 -3.17
N GLY A 189 27.78 -24.51 -4.40
CA GLY A 189 27.60 -25.73 -5.19
C GLY A 189 26.46 -26.65 -4.72
N ARG A 190 25.61 -26.19 -3.78
CA ARG A 190 24.45 -26.95 -3.27
C ARG A 190 23.10 -26.37 -3.68
N VAL A 191 23.06 -25.07 -4.01
CA VAL A 191 21.89 -24.43 -4.64
C VAL A 191 21.80 -24.91 -6.10
N PRO A 192 20.65 -25.43 -6.57
CA PRO A 192 20.51 -25.99 -7.91
C PRO A 192 20.37 -24.91 -9.00
N ASP A 193 20.49 -25.32 -10.26
CA ASP A 193 20.05 -24.54 -11.42
C ASP A 193 18.52 -24.35 -11.37
N PHE A 194 17.99 -23.12 -11.47
CA PHE A 194 16.54 -22.85 -11.56
C PHE A 194 16.20 -21.56 -12.32
N GLU A 195 14.95 -21.46 -12.80
CA GLU A 195 14.33 -20.24 -13.36
C GLU A 195 13.01 -20.00 -12.59
N LEU A 196 12.83 -18.81 -12.01
CA LEU A 196 11.64 -18.45 -11.23
C LEU A 196 11.14 -17.04 -11.51
N ILE A 197 9.84 -16.83 -11.28
CA ILE A 197 9.20 -15.51 -11.21
C ILE A 197 8.87 -15.22 -9.74
N PHE A 198 9.15 -13.98 -9.31
CA PHE A 198 8.84 -13.50 -7.97
C PHE A 198 7.99 -12.24 -8.02
N ASN A 199 7.07 -12.10 -7.07
CA ASN A 199 6.27 -10.91 -6.84
C ASN A 199 6.57 -10.34 -5.44
N CYS A 200 6.96 -9.08 -5.38
CA CYS A 200 7.29 -8.33 -4.16
C CYS A 200 6.21 -7.30 -3.77
N MET A 201 5.10 -7.23 -4.51
CA MET A 201 3.93 -6.39 -4.19
C MET A 201 3.21 -6.96 -2.95
N ASP A 202 2.29 -6.20 -2.35
CA ASP A 202 1.67 -6.64 -1.10
C ASP A 202 0.70 -7.83 -1.28
N MET A 203 0.03 -7.97 -2.43
CA MET A 203 -1.05 -8.96 -2.62
C MET A 203 -0.60 -10.24 -3.35
N PRO A 204 -0.89 -11.45 -2.81
CA PRO A 204 -0.77 -12.70 -3.57
C PRO A 204 -1.70 -12.69 -4.79
N SER A 205 -1.34 -13.43 -5.84
CA SER A 205 -1.87 -13.18 -7.19
C SER A 205 -2.43 -14.40 -7.93
N VAL A 206 -1.99 -15.63 -7.63
CA VAL A 206 -2.37 -16.82 -8.43
C VAL A 206 -3.60 -17.50 -7.84
N LYS A 207 -4.80 -16.96 -8.11
CA LYS A 207 -6.06 -17.54 -7.57
C LYS A 207 -6.28 -18.98 -8.04
N SER A 208 -6.61 -19.86 -7.10
CA SER A 208 -6.96 -21.27 -7.35
C SER A 208 -8.16 -21.42 -8.28
N ALA A 209 -9.22 -20.62 -8.07
CA ALA A 209 -10.46 -20.67 -8.84
C ALA A 209 -10.26 -20.51 -10.36
N ASP A 210 -9.27 -19.72 -10.76
CA ASP A 210 -8.95 -19.42 -12.16
C ASP A 210 -8.33 -20.64 -12.91
N TYR A 211 -7.91 -21.68 -12.19
CA TYR A 211 -7.23 -22.88 -12.73
C TYR A 211 -7.98 -24.20 -12.47
N ASN A 212 -9.25 -24.13 -12.07
CA ASN A 212 -10.13 -25.30 -11.90
C ASN A 212 -10.44 -26.06 -13.21
N SER A 213 -10.00 -25.55 -14.37
CA SER A 213 -10.23 -26.16 -15.69
C SER A 213 -8.93 -26.41 -16.47
N SER A 214 -8.45 -27.65 -16.44
CA SER A 214 -7.46 -28.30 -17.34
C SER A 214 -6.05 -27.71 -17.51
N ALA A 215 -5.83 -26.41 -17.31
CA ALA A 215 -4.54 -25.76 -17.52
C ALA A 215 -3.81 -25.54 -16.18
N PRO A 216 -2.59 -26.09 -15.99
CA PRO A 216 -1.87 -25.93 -14.73
C PRO A 216 -1.57 -24.45 -14.41
N PRO A 217 -1.58 -24.06 -13.13
CA PRO A 217 -1.32 -22.70 -12.70
C PRO A 217 0.11 -22.26 -13.06
N PRO A 218 0.35 -20.96 -13.26
CA PRO A 218 1.71 -20.43 -13.38
C PRO A 218 2.39 -20.42 -12.00
N PRO A 219 3.62 -20.94 -11.84
CA PRO A 219 4.35 -20.85 -10.58
C PRO A 219 4.82 -19.42 -10.33
N LEU A 220 4.46 -18.88 -9.17
CA LEU A 220 4.85 -17.55 -8.72
C LEU A 220 5.31 -17.62 -7.27
N PHE A 221 6.52 -17.15 -6.99
CA PHE A 221 6.99 -17.00 -5.61
C PHE A 221 6.48 -15.68 -5.01
N HIS A 222 6.05 -15.74 -3.76
CA HIS A 222 5.54 -14.61 -2.98
C HIS A 222 5.89 -14.82 -1.50
N TYR A 223 5.93 -13.76 -0.70
CA TYR A 223 6.27 -13.90 0.73
C TYR A 223 5.09 -14.36 1.60
N CYS A 224 3.87 -14.06 1.18
CA CYS A 224 2.64 -14.49 1.86
C CYS A 224 1.57 -15.02 0.90
N LYS A 225 0.56 -15.74 1.41
CA LYS A 225 -0.61 -16.15 0.61
C LYS A 225 -1.84 -16.37 1.49
N ASP A 226 -2.99 -16.60 0.88
CA ASP A 226 -4.22 -17.01 1.58
C ASP A 226 -4.68 -18.42 1.13
N ASP A 227 -5.88 -18.84 1.55
CA ASP A 227 -6.49 -20.12 1.19
C ASP A 227 -7.03 -20.17 -0.24
N GLN A 228 -7.15 -19.01 -0.90
CA GLN A 228 -7.70 -18.86 -2.24
C GLN A 228 -6.60 -18.78 -3.31
N THR A 229 -5.32 -18.59 -2.96
CA THR A 229 -4.21 -18.52 -3.93
C THR A 229 -3.18 -19.66 -3.86
N LEU A 230 -2.46 -19.83 -4.96
CA LEU A 230 -1.52 -20.90 -5.25
C LEU A 230 -0.06 -20.42 -5.31
N ASP A 231 0.22 -19.19 -4.88
CA ASP A 231 1.56 -18.63 -4.76
C ASP A 231 2.46 -19.54 -3.87
N ILE A 232 3.76 -19.58 -4.16
CA ILE A 232 4.76 -20.41 -3.47
C ILE A 232 5.43 -19.57 -2.39
N LEU A 233 5.34 -19.98 -1.12
CA LEU A 233 5.87 -19.18 0.00
C LEU A 233 7.40 -19.21 0.08
N PHE A 234 7.98 -18.01 0.11
CA PHE A 234 9.41 -17.75 0.34
C PHE A 234 9.60 -16.78 1.52
N PRO A 235 10.74 -16.76 2.23
CA PRO A 235 10.99 -15.74 3.24
C PRO A 235 11.02 -14.33 2.63
N ASP A 236 10.52 -13.34 3.36
CA ASP A 236 10.51 -11.94 2.91
C ASP A 236 11.89 -11.27 3.06
N TRP A 237 12.03 -10.11 2.43
CA TRP A 237 13.24 -9.31 2.44
C TRP A 237 13.67 -8.86 3.86
N SER A 238 12.74 -8.69 4.81
CA SER A 238 13.05 -8.10 6.11
C SER A 238 13.84 -9.02 7.07
N PHE A 239 14.12 -10.26 6.65
CA PHE A 239 15.14 -11.11 7.29
C PHE A 239 16.57 -10.55 7.10
N TRP A 240 16.88 -10.00 5.93
CA TRP A 240 18.17 -9.32 5.65
C TRP A 240 18.10 -7.80 5.87
N GLY A 241 16.89 -7.25 6.05
CA GLY A 241 16.66 -5.90 6.53
C GLY A 241 15.72 -5.09 5.64
N TRP A 242 15.30 -3.93 6.13
CA TRP A 242 14.46 -2.99 5.37
C TRP A 242 14.79 -1.53 5.77
N PRO A 243 15.63 -0.82 4.99
CA PRO A 243 16.21 0.45 5.41
C PRO A 243 15.21 1.63 5.40
N GLU A 244 14.18 1.62 4.56
CA GLU A 244 13.14 2.67 4.51
C GLU A 244 12.34 2.71 5.81
N THR A 245 11.96 1.55 6.33
CA THR A 245 11.21 1.40 7.59
C THR A 245 12.11 1.26 8.82
N ASN A 246 13.44 1.28 8.62
CA ASN A 246 14.47 1.11 9.64
C ASN A 246 14.39 -0.22 10.42
N ILE A 247 13.92 -1.29 9.77
CA ILE A 247 13.89 -2.64 10.33
C ILE A 247 15.26 -3.30 10.08
N LYS A 248 16.05 -3.44 11.14
CA LYS A 248 17.37 -4.11 11.12
C LYS A 248 17.28 -5.56 10.63
N PRO A 249 18.38 -6.15 10.15
CA PRO A 249 18.45 -7.57 9.85
C PRO A 249 18.05 -8.45 11.04
N TRP A 250 17.58 -9.68 10.77
CA TRP A 250 16.99 -10.56 11.78
C TRP A 250 17.95 -10.90 12.93
N VAL A 251 19.22 -11.20 12.65
CA VAL A 251 20.21 -11.61 13.67
C VAL A 251 20.47 -10.53 14.73
N PRO A 252 20.90 -9.29 14.39
CA PRO A 252 21.09 -8.23 15.40
C PRO A 252 19.77 -7.84 16.06
N LEU A 253 18.65 -7.81 15.32
CA LEU A 253 17.35 -7.43 15.87
C LEU A 253 16.81 -8.46 16.86
N MET A 254 17.03 -9.76 16.65
CA MET A 254 16.72 -10.80 17.63
C MET A 254 17.51 -10.63 18.93
N LYS A 255 18.80 -10.31 18.84
CA LYS A 255 19.64 -10.02 20.02
C LYS A 255 19.16 -8.78 20.78
N GLU A 256 18.76 -7.71 20.08
CA GLU A 256 18.17 -6.52 20.70
C GLU A 256 16.80 -6.80 21.33
N MET A 257 16.00 -7.70 20.75
CA MET A 257 14.74 -8.17 21.36
C MET A 257 14.97 -9.12 22.55
N GLU A 258 16.05 -9.89 22.58
CA GLU A 258 16.47 -10.69 23.74
C GLU A 258 16.88 -9.80 24.92
N GLU A 259 17.73 -8.80 24.66
CA GLU A 259 18.16 -7.81 25.65
C GLU A 259 16.97 -7.00 26.17
N GLY A 260 16.13 -6.46 25.28
CA GLY A 260 14.90 -5.76 25.65
C GLY A 260 13.83 -6.62 26.32
N ASN A 261 13.85 -7.94 26.12
CA ASN A 261 13.00 -8.88 26.85
C ASN A 261 13.47 -9.07 28.30
N ALA A 262 14.78 -8.97 28.56
CA ALA A 262 15.38 -9.09 29.88
C ALA A 262 15.36 -7.78 30.69
N GLU A 263 15.23 -6.61 30.05
CA GLU A 263 15.10 -5.31 30.76
C GLU A 263 13.88 -5.23 31.69
N VAL A 264 12.79 -5.95 31.39
CA VAL A 264 11.53 -5.87 32.11
C VAL A 264 11.00 -7.27 32.44
N GLU A 265 11.22 -7.64 33.71
CA GLU A 265 10.61 -8.79 34.39
C GLU A 265 9.14 -8.95 34.03
N TRP A 266 8.71 -10.17 33.70
CA TRP A 266 7.38 -10.39 33.13
C TRP A 266 6.26 -9.92 34.07
N ALA A 267 6.41 -10.14 35.37
CA ALA A 267 5.45 -9.71 36.39
C ALA A 267 5.36 -8.17 36.57
N ALA A 268 6.31 -7.41 36.02
CA ALA A 268 6.33 -5.95 36.01
C ALA A 268 5.83 -5.36 34.67
N ARG A 269 5.38 -6.20 33.71
CA ARG A 269 4.79 -5.73 32.45
C ARG A 269 3.34 -5.26 32.68
N GLU A 270 2.99 -4.17 31.99
CA GLU A 270 1.68 -3.53 32.10
C GLU A 270 0.51 -4.47 31.72
N PRO A 271 -0.58 -4.54 32.51
CA PRO A 271 -1.62 -5.56 32.38
C PRO A 271 -2.67 -5.26 31.28
N TYR A 272 -2.24 -4.73 30.12
CA TYR A 272 -3.12 -4.32 29.02
C TYR A 272 -2.56 -4.66 27.64
N ALA A 273 -3.47 -4.77 26.65
CA ALA A 273 -3.14 -4.94 25.24
C ALA A 273 -2.63 -3.65 24.59
N TYR A 274 -1.64 -3.78 23.72
CA TYR A 274 -1.00 -2.69 23.01
C TYR A 274 -0.93 -2.94 21.52
N TRP A 275 -1.14 -1.88 20.74
CA TRP A 275 -0.86 -1.83 19.31
C TRP A 275 -0.31 -0.47 18.92
N LYS A 276 0.70 -0.44 18.04
CA LYS A 276 1.18 0.77 17.36
C LYS A 276 1.41 0.44 15.88
N GLY A 277 0.89 1.27 14.99
CA GLY A 277 1.03 1.08 13.54
C GLY A 277 0.24 2.11 12.74
N SER A 278 0.32 2.04 11.40
CA SER A 278 -0.57 2.82 10.52
C SER A 278 -1.95 2.17 10.46
N PRO A 279 -3.03 2.85 10.89
CA PRO A 279 -4.39 2.29 10.82
C PRO A 279 -4.94 2.29 9.39
N PHE A 280 -4.36 3.10 8.49
CA PHE A 280 -4.84 3.26 7.11
C PHE A 280 -4.51 2.04 6.23
N MET A 281 -3.52 1.24 6.62
CA MET A 281 -3.05 0.04 5.89
C MET A 281 -3.98 -1.17 6.09
N GLY A 282 -5.25 -1.07 5.70
CA GLY A 282 -6.21 -2.18 5.69
C GLY A 282 -7.36 -2.06 6.71
N GLY A 283 -8.55 -2.53 6.32
CA GLY A 283 -9.80 -2.33 7.08
C GLY A 283 -9.79 -2.91 8.50
N SER A 284 -9.16 -4.06 8.71
CA SER A 284 -9.06 -4.67 10.05
C SER A 284 -8.29 -3.80 11.05
N ARG A 285 -7.35 -2.96 10.57
CA ARG A 285 -6.63 -1.97 11.38
C ARG A 285 -7.47 -0.74 11.69
N GLN A 286 -8.30 -0.29 10.75
CA GLN A 286 -9.26 0.80 10.97
C GLN A 286 -10.32 0.40 12.02
N ASP A 287 -10.80 -0.85 11.97
CA ASP A 287 -11.67 -1.39 13.02
C ASP A 287 -10.96 -1.49 14.37
N LEU A 288 -9.69 -1.91 14.38
CA LEU A 288 -8.94 -2.08 15.63
C LEU A 288 -8.83 -0.76 16.42
N VAL A 289 -8.76 0.40 15.77
CA VAL A 289 -8.77 1.72 16.45
C VAL A 289 -10.05 1.95 17.26
N LYS A 290 -11.19 1.36 16.85
CA LYS A 290 -12.47 1.42 17.59
C LYS A 290 -12.41 0.68 18.94
N CYS A 291 -11.36 -0.11 19.17
CA CYS A 291 -11.10 -0.83 20.40
C CYS A 291 -10.19 -0.05 21.37
N ASN A 292 -9.79 1.19 21.07
CA ASN A 292 -9.00 2.01 21.98
C ASN A 292 -9.84 2.46 23.20
N VAL A 293 -9.16 2.84 24.29
CA VAL A 293 -9.83 3.34 25.51
C VAL A 293 -10.45 4.73 25.30
N THR A 294 -11.69 4.91 25.77
CA THR A 294 -12.38 6.21 25.86
C THR A 294 -12.74 6.52 27.32
N LYS A 295 -13.35 7.69 27.61
CA LYS A 295 -13.78 8.02 28.99
C LYS A 295 -14.95 7.16 29.46
N GLU A 296 -15.73 6.64 28.50
CA GLU A 296 -16.97 5.88 28.68
C GLU A 296 -16.73 4.37 28.60
N ARG A 297 -15.62 3.93 28.00
CA ARG A 297 -15.38 2.53 27.66
C ARG A 297 -13.89 2.18 27.66
N ASP A 298 -13.49 1.32 28.59
CA ASP A 298 -12.16 0.70 28.56
C ASP A 298 -12.25 -0.77 28.11
N TRP A 299 -11.54 -1.07 27.02
CA TRP A 299 -11.39 -2.42 26.46
C TRP A 299 -10.14 -3.15 27.01
N ASN A 300 -9.43 -2.58 27.98
CA ASN A 300 -8.09 -3.02 28.40
C ASN A 300 -7.08 -3.06 27.24
N ALA A 301 -7.25 -2.16 26.27
CA ALA A 301 -6.39 -1.98 25.12
C ALA A 301 -5.96 -0.51 24.96
N ARG A 302 -4.75 -0.28 24.44
CA ARG A 302 -4.19 1.04 24.11
C ARG A 302 -3.58 1.00 22.72
N ILE A 303 -4.19 1.73 21.80
CA ILE A 303 -4.07 1.52 20.35
C ILE A 303 -3.68 2.85 19.71
N TYR A 304 -2.43 2.91 19.25
CA TYR A 304 -1.79 4.15 18.82
C TYR A 304 -1.59 4.17 17.30
N ALA A 305 -2.04 5.24 16.65
CA ALA A 305 -1.53 5.58 15.33
C ALA A 305 -0.03 5.88 15.43
N GLN A 306 0.77 5.39 14.49
CA GLN A 306 2.23 5.49 14.57
C GLN A 306 2.74 6.90 14.26
N ASP A 307 2.98 7.69 15.31
CA ASP A 307 3.95 8.79 15.31
C ASP A 307 5.36 8.24 15.56
N TRP A 308 6.35 8.83 14.89
CA TRP A 308 7.76 8.42 14.89
C TRP A 308 8.59 9.14 15.96
N ASN A 309 8.10 10.24 16.55
CA ASN A 309 8.88 11.06 17.48
C ASN A 309 8.67 10.75 18.98
N SER A 310 7.92 9.69 19.34
CA SER A 310 7.64 9.35 20.75
C SER A 310 7.69 7.85 21.09
N GLU A 311 8.63 7.55 21.99
CA GLU A 311 8.59 6.64 23.15
C GLU A 311 8.16 5.16 23.02
N ALA A 312 8.55 4.36 24.02
CA ALA A 312 8.24 2.94 24.14
C ALA A 312 8.23 2.46 25.61
N LYS A 313 7.20 1.68 25.99
CA LYS A 313 7.16 0.63 27.05
C LYS A 313 5.70 0.18 27.26
N GLN A 314 5.34 -1.03 26.84
CA GLN A 314 3.98 -1.60 26.97
C GLN A 314 4.00 -3.15 27.07
N GLY A 315 2.90 -3.74 27.59
CA GLY A 315 2.76 -5.15 27.98
C GLY A 315 2.33 -6.13 26.89
N TYR A 316 1.07 -6.62 26.93
CA TYR A 316 0.51 -7.56 25.95
C TYR A 316 0.48 -6.92 24.55
N ARG A 317 0.63 -7.69 23.48
CA ARG A 317 0.74 -7.14 22.11
C ARG A 317 -0.36 -7.68 21.20
N ILE A 318 -0.89 -6.82 20.33
CA ILE A 318 -1.88 -7.20 19.32
C ILE A 318 -1.18 -7.36 17.96
N TYR A 319 -1.47 -8.44 17.24
CA TYR A 319 -1.19 -8.56 15.81
C TYR A 319 -2.48 -8.44 14.99
N VAL A 320 -2.39 -7.83 13.81
CA VAL A 320 -3.48 -7.70 12.83
C VAL A 320 -2.87 -7.51 11.42
N GLU A 321 -3.48 -8.12 10.41
CA GLU A 321 -3.05 -7.99 9.01
C GLU A 321 -3.07 -6.53 8.52
N GLY A 322 -2.32 -6.26 7.46
CA GLY A 322 -2.26 -4.97 6.78
C GLY A 322 -3.18 -4.90 5.56
N LEU A 323 -2.65 -4.44 4.43
CA LEU A 323 -3.26 -4.64 3.12
C LEU A 323 -3.25 -6.14 2.75
N ALA A 324 -2.17 -6.83 3.13
CA ALA A 324 -2.02 -8.28 3.17
C ALA A 324 -1.29 -8.68 4.47
N TRP A 325 -0.47 -9.74 4.46
CA TRP A 325 0.39 -10.08 5.59
C TRP A 325 1.32 -8.93 6.01
N SER A 326 1.71 -8.86 7.29
CA SER A 326 2.50 -7.75 7.82
C SER A 326 3.73 -8.19 8.61
N VAL A 327 4.91 -7.70 8.18
CA VAL A 327 6.24 -7.96 8.79
C VAL A 327 6.29 -7.77 10.30
N SER A 328 5.39 -6.96 10.89
CA SER A 328 5.29 -6.77 12.33
C SER A 328 5.02 -8.06 13.11
N GLN A 329 4.46 -9.11 12.50
CA GLN A 329 4.14 -10.37 13.18
C GLN A 329 5.36 -10.99 13.87
N LYS A 330 6.46 -11.21 13.15
CA LYS A 330 7.66 -11.87 13.70
C LYS A 330 8.30 -11.07 14.83
N TYR A 331 8.33 -9.74 14.72
CA TYR A 331 8.86 -8.85 15.78
C TYR A 331 7.93 -8.74 17.00
N ILE A 332 6.60 -8.76 16.80
CA ILE A 332 5.62 -8.77 17.89
C ILE A 332 5.70 -10.09 18.67
N MET A 333 5.80 -11.22 17.96
CA MET A 333 5.75 -12.56 18.54
C MET A 333 7.11 -13.06 19.09
N ALA A 334 8.23 -12.45 18.71
CA ALA A 334 9.54 -12.67 19.33
C ALA A 334 9.70 -11.95 20.71
N CYS A 335 8.79 -11.05 21.05
CA CYS A 335 8.73 -10.49 22.41
C CYS A 335 8.09 -11.50 23.38
N ASN A 336 8.61 -11.61 24.61
CA ASN A 336 8.10 -12.47 25.70
C ASN A 336 6.72 -12.02 26.26
N SER A 337 5.88 -11.36 25.45
CA SER A 337 4.54 -10.92 25.79
C SER A 337 3.51 -11.84 25.12
N PRO A 338 2.36 -12.12 25.75
CA PRO A 338 1.29 -12.85 25.09
C PRO A 338 0.80 -12.04 23.88
N THR A 339 0.73 -12.68 22.71
CA THR A 339 0.24 -12.05 21.48
C THR A 339 -1.24 -12.35 21.28
N LEU A 340 -2.05 -11.29 21.18
CA LEU A 340 -3.44 -11.33 20.77
C LEU A 340 -3.50 -11.21 19.25
N PHE A 341 -3.79 -12.32 18.58
CA PHE A 341 -3.72 -12.44 17.12
C PHE A 341 -5.12 -12.24 16.54
N VAL A 342 -5.39 -11.06 15.97
CA VAL A 342 -6.62 -10.85 15.19
C VAL A 342 -6.58 -11.77 13.98
N ASP A 343 -7.67 -12.51 13.78
CA ASP A 343 -7.76 -13.50 12.72
C ASP A 343 -7.41 -12.91 11.35
N SER A 344 -6.66 -13.68 10.56
CA SER A 344 -5.94 -13.20 9.39
C SER A 344 -5.99 -14.22 8.27
N ARG A 345 -6.33 -13.74 7.08
CA ARG A 345 -6.43 -14.55 5.87
C ARG A 345 -5.06 -14.94 5.34
N PHE A 346 -4.05 -14.13 5.60
CA PHE A 346 -2.72 -14.28 5.03
C PHE A 346 -1.75 -15.02 5.95
N VAL A 347 -0.94 -15.91 5.37
CA VAL A 347 0.12 -16.67 6.03
C VAL A 347 1.49 -16.41 5.38
N GLU A 348 2.52 -16.25 6.21
CA GLU A 348 3.94 -16.40 5.83
C GLU A 348 4.46 -17.80 6.22
N PHE A 349 5.58 -18.26 5.67
CA PHE A 349 6.01 -19.67 5.72
C PHE A 349 6.06 -20.28 7.15
N PHE A 350 6.62 -19.57 8.14
CA PHE A 350 6.69 -20.05 9.52
C PHE A 350 5.34 -20.05 10.26
N GLN A 351 4.34 -19.29 9.78
CA GLN A 351 3.04 -19.14 10.45
C GLN A 351 2.27 -20.47 10.49
N ARG A 352 2.66 -21.45 9.68
CA ARG A 352 2.14 -22.82 9.71
C ARG A 352 2.69 -23.66 10.89
N GLY A 353 3.78 -23.23 11.52
CA GLY A 353 4.29 -23.80 12.78
C GLY A 353 3.65 -23.23 14.05
N LEU A 354 2.95 -22.09 13.94
CA LEU A 354 2.32 -21.43 15.08
C LEU A 354 1.02 -22.13 15.51
N MET A 355 0.82 -22.30 16.82
CA MET A 355 -0.36 -22.96 17.39
C MET A 355 -1.21 -22.00 18.26
N PRO A 356 -2.52 -21.84 17.98
CA PRO A 356 -3.45 -21.15 18.86
C PRO A 356 -3.42 -21.74 20.27
N GLY A 357 -3.55 -20.91 21.30
CA GLY A 357 -3.52 -21.32 22.71
C GLY A 357 -2.14 -21.74 23.23
N ARG A 358 -1.13 -21.93 22.37
CA ARG A 358 0.27 -22.20 22.77
C ARG A 358 1.21 -21.04 22.46
N HIS A 359 1.12 -20.45 21.27
CA HIS A 359 2.00 -19.35 20.83
C HIS A 359 1.28 -18.01 20.76
N TYR A 360 -0.05 -18.02 20.62
CA TYR A 360 -0.86 -16.82 20.56
C TYR A 360 -2.30 -17.09 20.99
N TRP A 361 -3.00 -16.02 21.38
CA TRP A 361 -4.43 -16.06 21.66
C TRP A 361 -5.21 -15.59 20.42
N PRO A 362 -6.07 -16.42 19.80
CA PRO A 362 -6.85 -16.02 18.63
C PRO A 362 -7.97 -15.02 19.02
N ILE A 363 -8.17 -14.01 18.18
CA ILE A 363 -9.18 -12.96 18.34
C ILE A 363 -10.07 -12.93 17.09
N PRO A 364 -11.38 -13.26 17.19
CA PRO A 364 -12.29 -13.23 16.05
C PRO A 364 -12.38 -11.84 15.39
N ALA A 365 -12.32 -11.80 14.06
CA ALA A 365 -12.34 -10.55 13.30
C ALA A 365 -13.60 -9.69 13.59
N ASP A 366 -14.78 -10.30 13.59
CA ASP A 366 -16.05 -9.55 13.66
C ASP A 366 -16.41 -9.05 15.08
N ASN A 367 -15.74 -9.55 16.11
CA ASN A 367 -15.98 -9.16 17.51
C ASN A 367 -14.69 -8.68 18.21
N LYS A 368 -13.72 -8.20 17.42
CA LYS A 368 -12.32 -7.98 17.81
C LYS A 368 -12.14 -7.18 19.12
N CYS A 369 -12.89 -6.10 19.35
CA CYS A 369 -12.75 -5.29 20.57
C CYS A 369 -13.18 -6.02 21.86
N ARG A 370 -14.30 -6.76 21.80
CA ARG A 370 -14.74 -7.58 22.94
C ARG A 370 -13.74 -8.73 23.13
N GLY A 371 -13.35 -9.38 22.02
CA GLY A 371 -12.31 -10.41 21.95
C GLY A 371 -11.06 -10.04 22.76
N ILE A 372 -10.48 -8.88 22.44
CA ILE A 372 -9.30 -8.34 23.12
C ILE A 372 -9.56 -8.16 24.61
N LYS A 373 -10.68 -7.55 25.01
CA LYS A 373 -10.97 -7.30 26.43
C LYS A 373 -10.97 -8.58 27.26
N PHE A 374 -11.75 -9.59 26.88
CA PHE A 374 -11.80 -10.82 27.69
C PHE A 374 -10.52 -11.66 27.57
N ALA A 375 -9.76 -11.58 26.47
CA ALA A 375 -8.43 -12.19 26.40
C ALA A 375 -7.46 -11.57 27.42
N VAL A 376 -7.49 -10.25 27.59
CA VAL A 376 -6.69 -9.53 28.61
C VAL A 376 -7.21 -9.80 30.02
N ASP A 377 -8.54 -9.75 30.23
CA ASP A 377 -9.15 -10.06 31.54
C ASP A 377 -8.83 -11.50 31.98
N TRP A 378 -8.85 -12.45 31.03
CA TRP A 378 -8.46 -13.85 31.25
C TRP A 378 -6.96 -13.96 31.58
N GLY A 379 -6.07 -13.39 30.77
CA GLY A 379 -4.62 -13.48 30.97
C GLY A 379 -4.16 -12.82 32.27
N ASN A 380 -4.83 -11.74 32.69
CA ASN A 380 -4.55 -11.08 33.97
C ASN A 380 -4.96 -11.92 35.20
N ALA A 381 -5.87 -12.88 35.02
CA ALA A 381 -6.25 -13.87 36.03
C ALA A 381 -5.43 -15.19 35.91
N HIS A 382 -4.94 -15.53 34.72
CA HIS A 382 -4.21 -16.75 34.37
C HIS A 382 -2.77 -16.38 33.94
N LYS A 383 -2.03 -15.81 34.90
CA LYS A 383 -0.75 -15.13 34.63
C LYS A 383 0.35 -16.10 34.22
N ASP A 384 0.40 -17.27 34.82
CA ASP A 384 1.43 -18.28 34.54
C ASP A 384 1.22 -18.85 33.13
N GLU A 385 -0.03 -19.07 32.73
CA GLU A 385 -0.42 -19.52 31.39
C GLU A 385 -0.16 -18.43 30.33
N ALA A 386 -0.45 -17.15 30.65
CA ALA A 386 -0.12 -16.03 29.78
C ALA A 386 1.41 -15.88 29.60
N GLN A 387 2.20 -15.97 30.69
CA GLN A 387 3.66 -15.96 30.64
C GLN A 387 4.21 -17.14 29.82
N ALA A 388 3.68 -18.34 30.02
CA ALA A 388 4.05 -19.53 29.26
C ALA A 388 3.75 -19.38 27.76
N MET A 389 2.62 -18.78 27.39
CA MET A 389 2.28 -18.48 25.99
C MET A 389 3.25 -17.47 25.36
N GLY A 390 3.54 -16.38 26.08
CA GLY A 390 4.52 -15.37 25.63
C GLY A 390 5.92 -15.94 25.44
N LYS A 391 6.37 -16.82 26.36
CA LYS A 391 7.66 -17.50 26.23
C LYS A 391 7.67 -18.54 25.12
N ALA A 392 6.62 -19.35 24.98
CA ALA A 392 6.54 -20.36 23.93
C ALA A 392 6.50 -19.74 22.52
N SER A 393 5.99 -18.51 22.40
CA SER A 393 6.05 -17.70 21.19
C SER A 393 7.49 -17.27 20.86
N SER A 394 8.20 -16.65 21.80
CA SER A 394 9.58 -16.19 21.56
C SER A 394 10.58 -17.34 21.40
N ASP A 395 10.43 -18.43 22.15
CA ASP A 395 11.19 -19.67 21.99
C ASP A 395 11.11 -20.18 20.54
N PHE A 396 9.92 -20.14 19.91
CA PHE A 396 9.74 -20.54 18.51
C PHE A 396 10.50 -19.62 17.55
N PHE A 397 10.45 -18.29 17.73
CA PHE A 397 11.21 -17.36 16.87
C PHE A 397 12.74 -17.45 17.06
N GLN A 398 13.20 -17.79 18.27
CA GLN A 398 14.62 -18.02 18.57
C GLN A 398 15.16 -19.35 18.05
N GLN A 399 14.38 -20.42 18.15
CA GLN A 399 14.86 -21.80 17.91
C GLN A 399 14.46 -22.30 16.52
N ASP A 400 13.21 -22.05 16.11
CA ASP A 400 12.63 -22.58 14.87
C ASP A 400 12.71 -21.58 13.70
N VAL A 401 12.69 -20.27 13.95
CA VAL A 401 12.75 -19.20 12.91
C VAL A 401 14.10 -18.45 12.89
N LYS A 402 15.16 -19.07 13.39
CA LYS A 402 16.55 -18.56 13.26
C LYS A 402 17.06 -18.59 11.81
N MET A 403 18.06 -17.78 11.48
CA MET A 403 18.59 -17.67 10.11
C MET A 403 19.05 -19.01 9.50
N ASP A 404 19.59 -19.94 10.30
CA ASP A 404 19.92 -21.29 9.81
C ASP A 404 18.71 -21.95 9.13
N HIS A 405 17.55 -21.91 9.80
CA HIS A 405 16.31 -22.50 9.28
C HIS A 405 15.67 -21.63 8.18
N VAL A 406 15.91 -20.32 8.16
CA VAL A 406 15.51 -19.46 7.02
C VAL A 406 16.24 -19.90 5.76
N TYR A 407 17.57 -20.04 5.80
CA TYR A 407 18.36 -20.51 4.68
C TYR A 407 18.07 -21.97 4.30
N ASP A 408 17.89 -22.86 5.28
CA ASP A 408 17.54 -24.26 5.00
C ASP A 408 16.14 -24.37 4.38
N TYR A 409 15.18 -23.54 4.80
CA TYR A 409 13.85 -23.48 4.17
C TYR A 409 13.96 -23.01 2.71
N MET A 410 14.73 -21.95 2.44
CA MET A 410 14.98 -21.48 1.07
C MET A 410 15.65 -22.57 0.22
N LEU A 411 16.66 -23.26 0.76
CA LEU A 411 17.39 -24.32 0.07
C LEU A 411 16.46 -25.47 -0.30
N HIS A 412 15.66 -25.97 0.66
CA HIS A 412 14.70 -27.05 0.41
C HIS A 412 13.58 -26.64 -0.54
N ALA A 413 13.04 -25.43 -0.40
CA ALA A 413 12.01 -24.91 -1.31
C ALA A 413 12.52 -24.81 -2.76
N LEU A 414 13.76 -24.32 -2.96
CA LEU A 414 14.39 -24.23 -4.28
C LEU A 414 14.80 -25.61 -4.83
N ILE A 415 15.21 -26.55 -3.98
CA ILE A 415 15.52 -27.94 -4.39
C ILE A 415 14.26 -28.69 -4.83
N GLU A 416 13.17 -28.65 -4.05
CA GLU A 416 11.91 -29.30 -4.44
C GLU A 416 11.27 -28.61 -5.66
N TYR A 417 11.39 -27.28 -5.80
CA TYR A 417 10.97 -26.56 -7.00
C TYR A 417 11.79 -26.96 -8.24
N ALA A 418 13.12 -26.99 -8.14
CA ALA A 418 14.00 -27.33 -9.25
C ALA A 418 13.76 -28.77 -9.77
N LYS A 419 13.43 -29.72 -8.89
CA LYS A 419 13.03 -31.09 -9.27
C LYS A 419 11.75 -31.15 -10.12
N LEU A 420 10.91 -30.12 -10.07
CA LEU A 420 9.66 -30.05 -10.85
C LEU A 420 9.86 -29.38 -12.22
N LEU A 421 10.96 -28.67 -12.46
CA LEU A 421 11.29 -28.09 -13.77
C LEU A 421 11.52 -29.22 -14.79
N ASN A 422 10.65 -29.31 -15.80
CA ASN A 422 10.75 -30.35 -16.84
C ASN A 422 11.62 -29.92 -18.05
N TYR A 423 12.43 -28.87 -17.88
CA TYR A 423 13.34 -28.29 -18.85
C TYR A 423 14.59 -27.76 -18.14
N LYS A 424 15.73 -27.64 -18.84
CA LYS A 424 16.93 -27.01 -18.24
C LYS A 424 16.82 -25.46 -18.32
N PRO A 425 17.04 -24.72 -17.22
CA PRO A 425 17.15 -23.26 -17.24
C PRO A 425 18.23 -22.74 -18.20
N THR A 426 18.00 -21.55 -18.75
CA THR A 426 18.90 -20.86 -19.69
C THR A 426 18.75 -19.37 -19.46
N VAL A 427 19.83 -18.59 -19.34
CA VAL A 427 19.74 -17.12 -19.22
C VAL A 427 19.02 -16.54 -20.46
N PRO A 428 17.86 -15.88 -20.31
CA PRO A 428 17.17 -15.23 -21.43
C PRO A 428 17.85 -13.91 -21.82
N GLU A 429 17.52 -13.40 -23.01
CA GLU A 429 18.03 -12.12 -23.48
C GLU A 429 17.55 -10.95 -22.60
N GLY A 430 18.44 -9.98 -22.36
CA GLY A 430 18.17 -8.80 -21.52
C GLY A 430 18.21 -9.05 -20.01
N PHE A 431 18.80 -10.15 -19.54
CA PHE A 431 19.11 -10.38 -18.12
C PHE A 431 20.48 -9.81 -17.74
N THR A 432 20.60 -9.36 -16.48
CA THR A 432 21.85 -8.84 -15.88
C THR A 432 22.39 -9.82 -14.84
N GLU A 433 23.69 -10.11 -14.87
CA GLU A 433 24.38 -10.90 -13.84
C GLU A 433 24.56 -10.05 -12.57
N ILE A 434 24.21 -10.60 -11.40
CA ILE A 434 24.34 -9.93 -10.10
C ILE A 434 25.12 -10.79 -9.08
N CYS A 435 25.80 -10.12 -8.17
CA CYS A 435 26.66 -10.68 -7.15
C CYS A 435 26.67 -9.79 -5.89
N THR A 436 27.27 -10.29 -4.82
CA THR A 436 27.38 -9.59 -3.53
C THR A 436 28.04 -8.21 -3.70
N GLU A 437 29.11 -8.12 -4.51
CA GLU A 437 29.78 -6.88 -4.88
C GLU A 437 28.87 -5.93 -5.67
N SER A 438 28.14 -6.42 -6.68
CA SER A 438 27.31 -5.58 -7.54
C SER A 438 26.10 -4.98 -6.82
N LEU A 439 25.68 -5.54 -5.68
CA LEU A 439 24.66 -4.96 -4.82
C LEU A 439 25.27 -4.07 -3.73
N ALA A 440 26.19 -4.59 -2.90
CA ALA A 440 26.68 -3.86 -1.73
C ALA A 440 27.67 -2.73 -2.05
N CYS A 441 28.40 -2.79 -3.18
CA CYS A 441 29.36 -1.74 -3.51
C CYS A 441 28.73 -0.53 -4.21
N SER A 442 27.56 -0.67 -4.85
CA SER A 442 26.80 0.42 -5.47
C SER A 442 25.63 0.94 -4.63
N ALA A 443 25.24 0.23 -3.55
CA ALA A 443 24.19 0.67 -2.65
C ALA A 443 24.54 2.00 -1.92
N SER A 444 23.51 2.79 -1.62
CA SER A 444 23.61 3.97 -0.75
C SER A 444 24.08 3.56 0.65
N GLU A 445 24.70 4.46 1.42
CA GLU A 445 25.32 4.13 2.71
C GLU A 445 24.36 3.42 3.70
N LYS A 446 23.08 3.85 3.76
CA LYS A 446 22.07 3.23 4.63
C LYS A 446 21.69 1.82 4.15
N THR A 447 21.53 1.60 2.85
CA THR A 447 21.23 0.27 2.31
C THR A 447 22.45 -0.63 2.46
N LYS A 448 23.64 -0.11 2.17
CA LYS A 448 24.92 -0.80 2.30
C LYS A 448 25.21 -1.26 3.72
N SER A 449 24.93 -0.46 4.75
CA SER A 449 25.14 -0.90 6.13
C SER A 449 24.23 -2.07 6.51
N PHE A 450 22.96 -2.07 6.09
CA PHE A 450 22.02 -3.17 6.33
C PHE A 450 22.42 -4.45 5.56
N LEU A 451 22.90 -4.31 4.31
CA LEU A 451 23.47 -5.44 3.55
C LEU A 451 24.71 -6.02 4.25
N LEU A 452 25.66 -5.18 4.66
CA LEU A 452 26.88 -5.63 5.36
C LEU A 452 26.62 -6.22 6.75
N GLU A 453 25.62 -5.71 7.48
CA GLU A 453 25.20 -6.23 8.78
C GLU A 453 24.50 -7.61 8.65
N SER A 454 23.85 -7.87 7.50
CA SER A 454 23.21 -9.15 7.15
C SER A 454 24.09 -10.08 6.30
N MET A 455 25.38 -9.78 6.12
CA MET A 455 26.28 -10.57 5.28
C MET A 455 26.74 -11.85 5.99
N GLU A 456 26.65 -12.98 5.30
CA GLU A 456 27.22 -14.24 5.76
C GLU A 456 28.75 -14.13 5.81
N LYS A 457 29.36 -14.53 6.92
CA LYS A 457 30.80 -14.36 7.17
C LYS A 457 31.62 -15.61 6.86
N TRP A 458 30.97 -16.77 6.77
CA TRP A 458 31.62 -18.07 6.63
C TRP A 458 30.80 -19.03 5.77
N THR A 459 31.44 -19.76 4.86
CA THR A 459 30.81 -20.88 4.15
C THR A 459 30.41 -21.98 5.14
N HIS A 460 29.22 -22.56 4.98
CA HIS A 460 28.76 -23.63 5.85
C HIS A 460 29.03 -24.99 5.20
N ASP A 461 30.13 -25.63 5.64
CA ASP A 461 30.50 -27.00 5.28
C ASP A 461 29.60 -28.07 5.95
N ALA A 462 28.61 -27.65 6.72
CA ALA A 462 27.63 -28.52 7.37
C ALA A 462 26.50 -28.90 6.40
N GLU A 463 25.93 -30.09 6.61
CA GLU A 463 24.65 -30.44 6.01
C GLU A 463 23.53 -29.58 6.61
N PRO A 464 22.55 -29.13 5.80
CA PRO A 464 21.34 -28.48 6.32
C PRO A 464 20.52 -29.46 7.15
N CYS A 465 19.49 -28.96 7.83
CA CYS A 465 18.50 -29.82 8.47
C CYS A 465 17.85 -30.77 7.44
N THR A 466 17.44 -31.97 7.87
CA THR A 466 16.77 -32.95 7.00
C THR A 466 15.31 -32.55 6.81
N LEU A 467 14.91 -32.29 5.55
CA LEU A 467 13.52 -32.01 5.18
C LEU A 467 12.62 -33.21 5.56
N PRO A 468 11.56 -33.01 6.37
CA PRO A 468 10.67 -34.12 6.72
C PRO A 468 9.78 -34.50 5.51
N PRO A 469 9.22 -35.72 5.49
CA PRO A 469 8.39 -36.20 4.39
C PRO A 469 7.12 -35.35 4.22
N PRO A 470 6.46 -35.38 3.04
CA PRO A 470 5.14 -34.77 2.87
C PRO A 470 4.13 -35.31 3.89
N PHE A 471 3.04 -34.60 4.11
CA PHE A 471 1.91 -35.13 4.88
C PHE A 471 1.18 -36.22 4.09
N THR A 472 0.79 -37.30 4.78
CA THR A 472 -0.34 -38.11 4.36
C THR A 472 -1.65 -37.29 4.45
N PRO A 473 -2.71 -37.64 3.68
CA PRO A 473 -4.02 -36.99 3.82
C PRO A 473 -4.53 -36.98 5.25
N GLU A 474 -4.30 -38.06 5.99
CA GLU A 474 -4.72 -38.28 7.37
C GLU A 474 -3.93 -37.38 8.35
N GLU A 475 -2.60 -37.27 8.21
CA GLU A 475 -1.81 -36.33 9.02
C GLU A 475 -2.20 -34.88 8.74
N LEU A 476 -2.38 -34.51 7.46
CA LEU A 476 -2.78 -33.15 7.08
C LEU A 476 -4.13 -32.79 7.68
N HIS A 477 -5.10 -33.72 7.63
CA HIS A 477 -6.40 -33.56 8.26
C HIS A 477 -6.27 -33.40 9.78
N GLN A 478 -5.49 -34.24 10.45
CA GLN A 478 -5.26 -34.15 11.90
C GLN A 478 -4.58 -32.84 12.32
N VAL A 479 -3.62 -32.33 11.54
CA VAL A 479 -2.96 -31.03 11.81
C VAL A 479 -3.96 -29.87 11.68
N LEU A 480 -4.81 -29.89 10.65
CA LEU A 480 -5.85 -28.88 10.43
C LEU A 480 -6.95 -28.96 11.50
N GLU A 481 -7.47 -30.15 11.80
CA GLU A 481 -8.47 -30.40 12.84
C GLU A 481 -7.96 -29.98 14.22
N LYS A 482 -6.71 -30.30 14.55
CA LYS A 482 -6.06 -29.90 15.81
C LYS A 482 -5.94 -28.38 15.94
N ARG A 483 -5.59 -27.67 14.85
CA ARG A 483 -5.57 -26.20 14.82
C ARG A 483 -6.97 -25.62 14.99
N ALA A 484 -7.97 -26.11 14.25
CA ALA A 484 -9.36 -25.67 14.36
C ALA A 484 -9.95 -25.93 15.76
N THR A 485 -9.63 -27.08 16.35
CA THR A 485 -10.03 -27.45 17.72
C THR A 485 -9.40 -26.53 18.76
N ALA A 486 -8.13 -26.12 18.58
CA ALA A 486 -7.47 -25.16 19.48
C ALA A 486 -8.12 -23.76 19.44
N VAL A 487 -8.56 -23.30 18.25
CA VAL A 487 -9.35 -22.06 18.14
C VAL A 487 -10.70 -22.24 18.85
N LYS A 488 -11.42 -23.33 18.54
CA LYS A 488 -12.75 -23.62 19.12
C LYS A 488 -12.74 -23.78 20.64
N GLN A 489 -11.63 -24.26 21.22
CA GLN A 489 -11.46 -24.30 22.69
C GLN A 489 -11.42 -22.90 23.29
N VAL A 490 -10.73 -21.95 22.66
CA VAL A 490 -10.72 -20.54 23.06
C VAL A 490 -12.10 -19.88 22.88
N GLU A 491 -12.80 -20.20 21.79
CA GLU A 491 -14.19 -19.77 21.56
C GLU A 491 -15.19 -20.38 22.56
N THR A 492 -14.92 -21.58 23.07
CA THR A 492 -15.77 -22.20 24.10
C THR A 492 -15.58 -21.54 25.47
N LEU A 493 -14.36 -21.11 25.81
CA LEU A 493 -14.10 -20.25 26.98
C LEU A 493 -14.80 -18.90 26.83
N TRP A 494 -14.77 -18.34 25.62
CA TRP A 494 -15.44 -17.10 25.25
C TRP A 494 -16.96 -17.16 25.48
N ASP A 495 -17.67 -18.10 24.86
CA ASP A 495 -19.13 -18.19 24.97
C ASP A 495 -19.61 -18.68 26.34
N GLY A 496 -18.83 -19.52 27.02
CA GLY A 496 -19.09 -19.91 28.41
C GLY A 496 -19.12 -18.72 29.39
N SER A 497 -18.51 -17.59 29.04
CA SER A 497 -18.61 -16.33 29.80
C SER A 497 -19.92 -15.59 29.53
N GLN A 498 -20.42 -15.61 28.28
CA GLN A 498 -21.64 -14.90 27.86
C GLN A 498 -22.89 -15.47 28.53
N VAL A 499 -22.97 -16.80 28.65
CA VAL A 499 -24.06 -17.48 29.37
C VAL A 499 -24.09 -17.06 30.86
N ARG A 500 -22.92 -16.81 31.46
CA ARG A 500 -22.83 -16.33 32.85
C ARG A 500 -23.24 -14.86 32.98
N SER A 501 -22.82 -13.96 32.07
CA SER A 501 -23.24 -12.55 32.13
C SER A 501 -24.74 -12.38 31.89
N ALA A 502 -25.33 -13.13 30.95
CA ALA A 502 -26.78 -13.12 30.74
C ALA A 502 -27.57 -13.62 31.97
N SER A 503 -26.99 -14.54 32.76
CA SER A 503 -27.62 -15.02 33.99
C SER A 503 -27.64 -13.99 35.12
N SER A 504 -26.75 -12.98 35.12
CA SER A 504 -26.70 -11.96 36.17
C SER A 504 -27.71 -10.81 36.01
N GLU A 505 -28.23 -10.55 34.81
CA GLU A 505 -29.13 -9.39 34.57
C GLU A 505 -30.61 -9.68 34.90
N SER A 506 -30.97 -10.92 35.26
CA SER A 506 -32.37 -11.37 35.39
C SER A 506 -32.90 -11.54 36.82
N LYS A 507 -32.14 -11.20 37.87
CA LYS A 507 -32.56 -11.37 39.29
C LYS A 507 -32.59 -10.07 40.09
N GLY A 508 -33.58 -9.23 39.78
CA GLY A 508 -33.78 -7.91 40.37
C GLY A 508 -35.06 -7.72 41.22
N ARG A 509 -35.67 -8.74 41.84
CA ARG A 509 -36.79 -8.51 42.80
C ARG A 509 -37.09 -9.64 43.80
N SER A 510 -37.32 -9.23 45.05
CA SER A 510 -37.93 -9.97 46.19
C SER A 510 -37.15 -11.18 46.77
N GLY A 511 -37.22 -11.31 48.11
CA GLY A 511 -36.61 -12.41 48.89
C GLY A 511 -35.92 -11.91 50.16
N VAL A 512 -36.52 -12.13 51.33
CA VAL A 512 -36.00 -11.63 52.62
C VAL A 512 -35.14 -12.68 53.34
N ALA A 513 -34.08 -12.17 53.98
CA ALA A 513 -33.10 -12.79 54.87
C ALA A 513 -33.35 -14.18 55.49
N SER A 514 -32.27 -14.98 55.54
CA SER A 514 -31.84 -15.63 56.80
C SER A 514 -30.30 -15.76 56.84
N LYS A 515 -29.74 -16.18 57.98
CA LYS A 515 -28.28 -16.23 58.25
C LYS A 515 -27.72 -17.65 58.18
N SER A 516 -26.40 -17.72 58.02
CA SER A 516 -25.45 -18.65 58.70
C SER A 516 -24.63 -19.61 57.81
N TYR A 517 -23.32 -19.40 57.86
CA TYR A 517 -22.26 -20.41 57.70
C TYR A 517 -21.80 -20.86 59.11
N PRO A 518 -20.88 -21.85 59.26
CA PRO A 518 -20.36 -22.87 58.33
C PRO A 518 -20.52 -24.31 58.90
N ILE A 519 -19.93 -25.33 58.25
CA ILE A 519 -18.86 -26.17 58.85
C ILE A 519 -18.18 -27.06 57.78
N LYS A 520 -16.93 -27.44 58.07
CA LYS A 520 -15.96 -28.09 57.17
C LYS A 520 -15.96 -29.63 57.29
N LEU A 521 -15.11 -30.23 56.44
CA LEU A 521 -14.09 -31.27 56.75
C LEU A 521 -14.33 -32.72 56.22
N VAL A 522 -13.65 -33.03 55.11
CA VAL A 522 -12.51 -34.01 55.02
C VAL A 522 -12.77 -35.54 55.02
N VAL A 523 -12.40 -36.12 53.86
CA VAL A 523 -11.60 -37.36 53.66
C VAL A 523 -12.15 -38.71 54.15
N GLY A 524 -12.44 -39.59 53.17
CA GLY A 524 -11.40 -40.55 52.76
C GLY A 524 -11.81 -42.03 52.64
N VAL A 525 -11.08 -42.73 51.76
CA VAL A 525 -10.92 -44.21 51.65
C VAL A 525 -12.24 -45.00 51.46
N PHE A 526 -12.43 -45.79 50.39
CA PHE A 526 -11.50 -46.81 49.93
C PHE A 526 -11.40 -46.98 48.41
N VAL A 527 -10.22 -47.43 47.97
CA VAL A 527 -9.96 -47.93 46.62
C VAL A 527 -10.46 -49.37 46.49
N ALA A 528 -11.05 -49.67 45.33
CA ALA A 528 -11.31 -50.98 44.71
C ALA A 528 -11.31 -52.24 45.60
N LEU A 529 -12.50 -52.87 45.71
CA LEU A 529 -12.61 -54.34 45.58
C LEU A 529 -14.07 -54.74 45.28
N LEU A 530 -14.33 -55.17 44.03
CA LEU A 530 -15.14 -56.33 43.63
C LEU A 530 -15.51 -56.24 42.14
N VAL A 531 -14.77 -56.98 41.32
CA VAL A 531 -15.13 -57.31 39.93
C VAL A 531 -15.35 -58.82 39.89
N LEU A 532 -16.44 -59.28 39.26
CA LEU A 532 -16.94 -60.67 39.24
C LEU A 532 -17.38 -61.15 40.65
N VAL A 533 -18.47 -61.91 40.82
CA VAL A 533 -19.05 -62.95 39.96
C VAL A 533 -20.59 -62.87 39.94
N PHE A 534 -21.21 -62.92 38.75
CA PHE A 534 -22.20 -63.94 38.37
C PHE A 534 -22.47 -63.87 36.85
N PHE A 535 -22.79 -65.01 36.23
CA PHE A 535 -22.82 -65.20 34.77
C PHE A 535 -23.85 -66.28 34.39
N ILE A 536 -24.26 -66.29 33.11
CA ILE A 536 -24.90 -67.40 32.34
C ILE A 536 -26.43 -67.59 32.48
N SER A 537 -27.05 -67.89 31.33
CA SER A 537 -28.37 -68.53 31.11
C SER A 537 -29.62 -67.69 31.45
N ASN A 538 -30.54 -67.39 30.53
CA ASN A 538 -31.00 -68.16 29.35
C ASN A 538 -31.38 -67.26 28.14
N GLY A 539 -31.58 -67.85 26.96
CA GLY A 539 -32.16 -67.14 25.81
C GLY A 539 -32.63 -68.06 24.66
N THR A 540 -33.70 -67.67 23.97
CA THR A 540 -34.31 -68.23 22.73
C THR A 540 -35.53 -67.36 22.35
N THR A 541 -35.97 -67.12 21.11
CA THR A 541 -35.39 -66.92 19.74
C THR A 541 -36.57 -66.59 18.78
N ILE A 542 -36.31 -66.28 17.49
CA ILE A 542 -37.29 -66.21 16.36
C ILE A 542 -38.19 -64.92 16.31
N ASN A 543 -38.42 -64.22 15.18
CA ASN A 543 -37.58 -63.93 13.98
C ASN A 543 -38.21 -62.81 13.07
N TRP A 544 -37.38 -62.24 12.18
CA TRP A 544 -37.68 -61.54 10.90
C TRP A 544 -38.88 -60.58 10.73
N SER A 545 -38.56 -59.28 10.53
CA SER A 545 -38.79 -58.48 9.29
C SER A 545 -38.60 -56.98 9.60
N GLU A 546 -38.04 -56.09 8.78
CA GLU A 546 -37.16 -56.17 7.60
C GLU A 546 -36.53 -54.76 7.43
N GLN A 547 -35.44 -54.64 6.66
CA GLN A 547 -34.94 -53.39 6.03
C GLN A 547 -34.81 -52.11 6.90
N GLY A 548 -33.56 -51.81 7.29
CA GLY A 548 -33.10 -50.41 7.32
C GLY A 548 -32.45 -50.06 5.97
N VAL A 549 -32.62 -48.82 5.49
CA VAL A 549 -31.99 -48.30 4.26
C VAL A 549 -31.45 -46.89 4.53
N ASP A 550 -30.35 -46.55 3.84
CA ASP A 550 -29.59 -45.31 3.96
C ASP A 550 -30.15 -44.16 3.06
N SER A 551 -29.47 -43.02 3.14
CA SER A 551 -29.50 -41.78 2.35
C SER A 551 -30.22 -41.70 0.96
N GLN A 552 -30.61 -40.44 0.67
CA GLN A 552 -31.07 -39.88 -0.63
C GLN A 552 -32.48 -40.21 -1.18
N SER A 553 -33.43 -39.33 -0.87
CA SER A 553 -34.45 -38.84 -1.84
C SER A 553 -35.03 -37.51 -1.33
N LEU A 554 -34.86 -36.34 -1.96
CA LEU A 554 -35.37 -35.85 -3.26
C LEU A 554 -36.84 -35.39 -3.26
N LYS A 555 -36.99 -34.04 -3.25
CA LYS A 555 -37.82 -33.17 -4.12
C LYS A 555 -39.29 -33.52 -4.47
N THR A 556 -40.07 -32.42 -4.60
CA THR A 556 -41.39 -32.29 -5.30
C THR A 556 -42.55 -33.09 -4.69
N LYS A 557 -43.76 -32.54 -4.53
CA LYS A 557 -44.58 -31.80 -5.51
C LYS A 557 -45.39 -30.64 -4.87
N GLY A 558 -46.07 -29.78 -5.63
CA GLY A 558 -46.43 -29.96 -7.04
C GLY A 558 -46.25 -28.77 -7.98
N GLU A 559 -46.02 -29.13 -9.24
CA GLU A 559 -46.05 -28.25 -10.38
C GLU A 559 -47.49 -28.13 -10.93
N GLN A 560 -47.82 -26.99 -11.54
CA GLN A 560 -48.30 -26.99 -12.92
C GLN A 560 -47.57 -25.87 -13.67
N GLY A 561 -46.83 -26.24 -14.72
CA GLY A 561 -46.06 -25.30 -15.54
C GLY A 561 -46.68 -25.12 -16.93
N VAL A 562 -46.10 -24.21 -17.71
CA VAL A 562 -46.41 -24.03 -19.14
C VAL A 562 -45.11 -24.07 -19.94
N ASP A 563 -45.18 -24.67 -21.13
CA ASP A 563 -44.07 -25.15 -21.97
C ASP A 563 -43.48 -24.06 -22.90
N PRO A 564 -42.15 -23.91 -23.01
CA PRO A 564 -41.52 -22.84 -23.79
C PRO A 564 -41.06 -23.24 -25.21
N GLN A 565 -41.95 -23.66 -26.14
CA GLN A 565 -41.72 -23.46 -27.59
C GLN A 565 -42.93 -23.67 -28.54
N SER A 566 -43.78 -22.64 -28.71
CA SER A 566 -44.44 -22.27 -29.99
C SER A 566 -45.08 -20.88 -29.84
N LEU A 567 -45.20 -20.00 -30.83
CA LEU A 567 -45.05 -20.13 -32.29
C LEU A 567 -44.01 -19.14 -32.86
N ASN A 568 -43.36 -19.52 -33.97
CA ASN A 568 -42.68 -18.57 -34.87
C ASN A 568 -43.42 -18.54 -36.23
N LYS A 569 -43.67 -17.32 -36.73
CA LYS A 569 -44.44 -16.85 -37.94
C LYS A 569 -45.16 -15.56 -37.50
N GLN A 570 -44.97 -14.37 -38.08
CA GLN A 570 -44.40 -13.95 -39.37
C GLN A 570 -43.61 -12.64 -39.16
N ASN A 571 -42.58 -12.25 -39.91
CA ASN A 571 -41.80 -12.91 -40.98
C ASN A 571 -40.31 -12.56 -40.79
N GLU A 572 -39.42 -13.40 -41.30
CA GLU A 572 -38.04 -12.98 -41.59
C GLU A 572 -38.02 -12.15 -42.88
N GLN A 573 -37.38 -10.98 -42.84
CA GLN A 573 -36.65 -10.41 -43.98
C GLN A 573 -35.69 -9.34 -43.46
N GLY A 574 -34.38 -9.67 -43.44
CA GLY A 574 -33.34 -8.70 -43.11
C GLY A 574 -33.05 -7.78 -44.29
N VAL A 575 -32.65 -6.53 -44.00
CA VAL A 575 -32.18 -5.58 -45.03
C VAL A 575 -30.81 -5.04 -44.61
N ASP A 576 -29.89 -5.08 -45.57
CA ASP A 576 -28.52 -4.57 -45.57
C ASP A 576 -28.45 -3.09 -45.12
N PRO A 577 -27.48 -2.69 -44.26
CA PRO A 577 -27.22 -1.28 -43.92
C PRO A 577 -26.63 -0.44 -45.09
N LYS A 578 -27.22 -0.53 -46.29
CA LYS A 578 -26.79 0.18 -47.52
C LYS A 578 -27.92 0.67 -48.44
N SER A 579 -28.98 1.27 -47.90
CA SER A 579 -29.74 2.27 -48.68
C SER A 579 -30.63 3.17 -47.83
N LEU A 580 -30.27 4.45 -47.72
CA LEU A 580 -31.11 5.58 -48.15
C LEU A 580 -30.35 6.89 -47.95
N ASN A 581 -29.48 7.21 -48.92
CA ASN A 581 -28.94 8.56 -49.07
C ASN A 581 -29.37 9.06 -50.46
N LYS A 582 -30.48 9.81 -50.51
CA LYS A 582 -30.79 10.75 -51.59
C LYS A 582 -32.08 11.54 -51.32
N GLN A 583 -31.96 12.84 -51.58
CA GLN A 583 -33.01 13.78 -51.96
C GLN A 583 -34.01 14.24 -50.87
N ASP A 584 -34.36 15.52 -50.78
CA ASP A 584 -34.01 16.67 -51.64
C ASP A 584 -33.34 17.83 -50.90
N GLU A 585 -32.49 18.56 -51.64
CA GLU A 585 -32.02 19.89 -51.27
C GLU A 585 -33.06 20.94 -51.67
N GLN A 586 -33.52 21.77 -50.73
CA GLN A 586 -33.92 23.15 -51.00
C GLN A 586 -34.01 23.95 -49.69
N GLY A 587 -33.26 25.05 -49.62
CA GLY A 587 -33.20 25.89 -48.43
C GLY A 587 -34.33 26.92 -48.37
N VAL A 588 -34.64 27.38 -47.15
CA VAL A 588 -35.51 28.54 -46.91
C VAL A 588 -34.75 29.58 -46.07
N ASP A 589 -34.69 30.77 -46.64
CA ASP A 589 -34.13 32.04 -46.19
C ASP A 589 -34.07 32.34 -44.66
N PRO A 590 -32.90 32.69 -44.09
CA PRO A 590 -32.73 33.07 -42.69
C PRO A 590 -33.17 34.53 -42.38
N GLN A 591 -34.34 34.98 -42.87
CA GLN A 591 -34.91 36.31 -42.57
C GLN A 591 -36.36 36.29 -42.03
N SER A 592 -36.84 35.18 -41.44
CA SER A 592 -38.18 35.16 -40.84
C SER A 592 -38.26 34.50 -39.45
N LEU A 593 -38.01 35.30 -38.41
CA LEU A 593 -39.01 35.67 -37.39
C LEU A 593 -38.34 36.34 -36.17
N ASN A 594 -38.32 37.67 -36.16
CA ASN A 594 -38.09 38.45 -34.94
C ASN A 594 -39.24 39.46 -34.80
N LYS A 595 -40.17 39.17 -33.88
CA LYS A 595 -41.23 40.10 -33.45
C LYS A 595 -41.81 39.68 -32.10
N GLN A 596 -41.45 40.45 -31.08
CA GLN A 596 -42.24 40.92 -29.94
C GLN A 596 -43.39 40.04 -29.40
N ASP A 597 -43.38 39.81 -28.09
CA ASP A 597 -44.12 40.76 -27.23
C ASP A 597 -43.37 41.00 -25.90
N GLU A 598 -43.70 42.12 -25.24
CA GLU A 598 -42.90 42.76 -24.19
C GLU A 598 -43.65 42.81 -22.84
N GLN A 599 -42.95 42.47 -21.74
CA GLN A 599 -43.13 42.96 -20.35
C GLN A 599 -42.26 42.12 -19.38
N GLY A 600 -41.42 42.67 -18.50
CA GLY A 600 -41.00 44.07 -18.31
C GLY A 600 -40.36 44.28 -16.94
N VAL A 601 -39.07 44.63 -16.87
CA VAL A 601 -38.35 44.98 -15.62
C VAL A 601 -37.40 46.16 -15.90
N ASP A 602 -37.29 47.07 -14.92
CA ASP A 602 -36.69 48.41 -15.05
C ASP A 602 -35.13 48.41 -15.10
N PRO A 603 -34.50 48.99 -16.15
CA PRO A 603 -33.04 49.03 -16.29
C PRO A 603 -32.40 50.36 -15.83
N GLN A 604 -32.40 50.66 -14.51
CA GLN A 604 -31.65 51.80 -13.95
C GLN A 604 -30.69 51.46 -12.79
N SER A 605 -29.76 50.51 -12.99
CA SER A 605 -28.58 50.41 -12.13
C SER A 605 -27.33 49.79 -12.78
N LEU A 606 -26.86 50.35 -13.91
CA LEU A 606 -25.49 50.15 -14.40
C LEU A 606 -25.09 51.33 -15.32
N ASN A 607 -24.03 52.06 -14.98
CA ASN A 607 -23.67 53.31 -15.67
C ASN A 607 -22.31 53.21 -16.37
N LYS A 608 -22.38 53.08 -17.69
CA LYS A 608 -21.45 53.57 -18.72
C LYS A 608 -19.93 53.46 -18.47
N GLN A 609 -19.28 52.69 -19.34
CA GLN A 609 -18.21 53.26 -20.15
C GLN A 609 -18.26 52.73 -21.60
N ASP A 610 -17.58 53.46 -22.49
CA ASP A 610 -17.15 53.10 -23.85
C ASP A 610 -18.22 52.91 -24.95
N GLU A 611 -18.85 54.03 -25.34
CA GLU A 611 -19.46 54.19 -26.68
C GLU A 611 -18.38 54.58 -27.72
N GLN A 612 -17.79 53.61 -28.44
CA GLN A 612 -17.27 53.82 -29.80
C GLN A 612 -17.55 52.59 -30.67
N GLY A 613 -18.44 52.75 -31.66
CA GLY A 613 -18.82 51.68 -32.58
C GLY A 613 -17.75 51.41 -33.65
N VAL A 614 -17.48 50.12 -33.92
CA VAL A 614 -16.57 49.68 -34.99
C VAL A 614 -17.32 49.58 -36.32
N ASP A 615 -16.67 50.03 -37.40
CA ASP A 615 -17.21 50.00 -38.77
C ASP A 615 -17.49 48.56 -39.26
N PRO A 616 -18.72 48.22 -39.67
CA PRO A 616 -19.06 46.91 -40.25
C PRO A 616 -18.22 46.49 -41.46
N GLN A 617 -17.59 47.41 -42.20
CA GLN A 617 -16.73 47.06 -43.34
C GLN A 617 -15.39 46.40 -42.92
N SER A 618 -15.01 46.49 -41.64
CA SER A 618 -13.81 45.83 -41.11
C SER A 618 -13.88 44.29 -41.09
N LEU A 619 -15.07 43.69 -41.15
CA LEU A 619 -15.29 42.25 -40.96
C LEU A 619 -15.03 41.37 -42.19
N ASN A 620 -14.65 41.95 -43.34
CA ASN A 620 -14.47 41.21 -44.61
C ASN A 620 -13.00 40.99 -45.03
N SER A 621 -12.02 41.33 -44.19
CA SER A 621 -10.63 40.91 -44.38
C SER A 621 -10.45 39.46 -43.92
N GLN A 622 -10.45 38.50 -44.86
CA GLN A 622 -10.12 37.11 -44.54
C GLN A 622 -8.74 37.01 -43.89
N PRO A 623 -8.59 36.38 -42.71
CA PRO A 623 -7.29 35.95 -42.22
C PRO A 623 -6.68 34.95 -43.21
N SER A 624 -5.41 35.11 -43.52
CA SER A 624 -4.65 34.11 -44.29
C SER A 624 -4.72 32.77 -43.55
N LYS A 625 -5.14 31.70 -44.24
CA LYS A 625 -5.17 30.35 -43.67
C LYS A 625 -3.80 29.97 -43.11
N ALA A 626 -3.76 29.66 -41.82
CA ALA A 626 -2.62 28.98 -41.19
C ALA A 626 -2.35 27.63 -41.89
N GLN A 627 -1.10 27.18 -41.87
CA GLN A 627 -0.63 25.97 -42.52
C GLN A 627 -0.53 24.81 -41.51
N SER A 628 -1.65 24.54 -40.82
CA SER A 628 -1.78 23.36 -39.96
C SER A 628 -1.42 22.08 -40.71
N VAL A 629 -0.40 21.36 -40.24
CA VAL A 629 0.09 20.11 -40.84
C VAL A 629 -0.42 18.93 -40.03
N ASP A 630 -0.97 17.91 -40.69
CA ASP A 630 -1.48 16.71 -40.03
C ASP A 630 -0.38 15.95 -39.28
N ILE A 631 -0.65 15.61 -38.01
CA ILE A 631 0.19 14.76 -37.17
C ILE A 631 -0.21 13.31 -37.46
N THR A 632 0.77 12.47 -37.82
CA THR A 632 0.54 11.07 -38.17
C THR A 632 1.40 10.15 -37.31
N LEU A 633 0.82 9.02 -36.91
CA LEU A 633 1.47 7.96 -36.13
C LEU A 633 1.71 6.75 -37.03
N SER A 634 2.95 6.27 -37.12
CA SER A 634 3.30 5.13 -37.98
C SER A 634 3.85 3.95 -37.18
N CYS A 635 3.07 2.87 -37.06
CA CYS A 635 3.50 1.66 -36.35
C CYS A 635 4.00 0.57 -37.33
N PRO A 636 5.32 0.49 -37.62
CA PRO A 636 5.88 -0.58 -38.44
C PRO A 636 5.79 -1.93 -37.72
N ASN A 637 5.57 -3.00 -38.48
CA ASN A 637 5.49 -4.35 -37.93
C ASN A 637 6.86 -4.92 -37.57
N GLN A 638 6.99 -5.39 -36.32
CA GLN A 638 8.00 -6.35 -35.81
C GLN A 638 9.49 -5.92 -35.75
N ASN A 639 9.83 -4.66 -36.00
CA ASN A 639 11.06 -4.07 -35.44
C ASN A 639 10.69 -2.92 -34.51
N GLY A 640 11.48 -2.70 -33.46
CA GLY A 640 11.17 -1.73 -32.39
C GLY A 640 10.88 -0.33 -32.93
N ALA A 641 9.96 0.39 -32.29
CA ALA A 641 9.47 1.69 -32.73
C ALA A 641 10.60 2.76 -32.74
N VAL A 642 11.25 2.93 -33.89
CA VAL A 642 12.32 3.92 -34.08
C VAL A 642 11.71 5.29 -34.29
N CYS A 643 12.01 6.23 -33.38
CA CYS A 643 11.63 7.63 -33.49
C CYS A 643 12.22 8.27 -34.76
N GLN A 644 11.37 8.39 -35.79
CA GLN A 644 11.75 9.01 -37.05
C GLN A 644 12.07 10.49 -36.84
N ARG A 645 12.98 11.02 -37.66
CA ARG A 645 13.34 12.44 -37.59
C ARG A 645 12.24 13.27 -38.26
N SER A 646 11.24 13.66 -37.47
CA SER A 646 10.18 14.58 -37.89
C SER A 646 10.77 15.82 -38.58
N THR A 647 10.33 16.07 -39.81
CA THR A 647 10.75 17.22 -40.62
C THR A 647 9.89 18.47 -40.38
N LEU A 648 8.86 18.38 -39.52
CA LEU A 648 7.91 19.46 -39.23
C LEU A 648 8.62 20.75 -38.76
N ALA A 649 9.65 20.62 -37.93
CA ALA A 649 10.42 21.74 -37.38
C ALA A 649 11.22 22.55 -38.44
N SER A 650 11.27 22.11 -39.70
CA SER A 650 11.95 22.84 -40.79
C SER A 650 10.99 23.47 -41.81
N ALA A 651 9.67 23.34 -41.63
CA ALA A 651 8.67 23.72 -42.64
C ALA A 651 7.91 25.03 -42.34
N LEU A 652 7.71 25.38 -41.06
CA LEU A 652 6.83 26.48 -40.66
C LEU A 652 7.57 27.82 -40.59
N SER A 653 7.33 28.68 -41.57
CA SER A 653 7.76 30.08 -41.54
C SER A 653 6.82 30.89 -40.64
N LEU A 654 7.32 31.34 -39.49
CA LEU A 654 6.54 32.02 -38.44
C LEU A 654 5.94 33.36 -38.88
N THR A 655 4.73 33.34 -39.44
CA THR A 655 3.90 34.54 -39.63
C THR A 655 3.07 34.81 -38.37
N ALA A 656 3.59 35.66 -37.49
CA ALA A 656 2.94 35.97 -36.21
C ALA A 656 1.53 36.58 -36.41
N SER A 657 0.50 35.93 -35.86
CA SER A 657 -0.82 36.53 -35.71
C SER A 657 -0.77 37.69 -34.72
N GLN A 658 -1.32 38.85 -35.09
CA GLN A 658 -1.21 40.07 -34.27
C GLN A 658 -2.16 40.10 -33.05
N HIS A 659 -3.04 39.12 -32.88
CA HIS A 659 -4.02 39.08 -31.80
C HIS A 659 -4.07 37.69 -31.15
N SER A 660 -3.34 37.50 -30.05
CA SER A 660 -3.54 36.40 -29.11
C SER A 660 -4.37 36.87 -27.91
N ALA A 661 -5.24 35.99 -27.40
CA ALA A 661 -6.00 36.28 -26.18
C ALA A 661 -5.08 36.33 -24.95
N THR A 662 -5.44 37.06 -23.91
CA THR A 662 -4.77 36.97 -22.59
C THR A 662 -5.04 35.60 -21.97
N CYS A 663 -4.06 35.00 -21.30
CA CYS A 663 -4.30 33.76 -20.55
C CYS A 663 -5.21 34.00 -19.32
N PRO A 664 -5.91 32.97 -18.82
CA PRO A 664 -6.58 33.00 -17.51
C PRO A 664 -5.66 33.54 -16.40
N GLU A 665 -6.21 34.34 -15.47
CA GLU A 665 -5.43 35.03 -14.42
C GLU A 665 -4.62 34.07 -13.53
N TYR A 666 -5.03 32.80 -13.41
CA TYR A 666 -4.26 31.81 -12.63
C TYR A 666 -2.88 31.50 -13.24
N PHE A 667 -2.63 31.83 -14.51
CA PHE A 667 -1.29 31.69 -15.12
C PHE A 667 -0.26 32.61 -14.46
N ARG A 668 -0.67 33.72 -13.84
CA ARG A 668 0.23 34.64 -13.12
C ARG A 668 1.04 33.94 -12.03
N TRP A 669 0.52 32.84 -11.48
CA TRP A 669 1.20 32.02 -10.47
C TRP A 669 2.45 31.28 -10.98
N ILE A 670 2.64 31.10 -12.30
CA ILE A 670 3.90 30.61 -12.88
C ILE A 670 5.07 31.49 -12.40
N HIS A 671 4.83 32.81 -12.25
CA HIS A 671 5.84 33.74 -11.75
C HIS A 671 6.20 33.53 -10.28
N GLU A 672 5.29 33.00 -9.48
CA GLU A 672 5.45 32.75 -8.04
C GLU A 672 6.05 31.37 -7.76
N ASP A 673 5.61 30.32 -8.46
CA ASP A 673 6.21 28.99 -8.33
C ASP A 673 7.71 29.05 -8.69
N LEU A 674 8.04 29.74 -9.79
CA LEU A 674 9.42 29.92 -10.26
C LEU A 674 10.21 31.02 -9.52
N ARG A 675 9.61 31.79 -8.59
CA ARG A 675 10.24 32.99 -8.00
C ARG A 675 11.56 32.70 -7.30
N HIS A 676 11.66 31.53 -6.67
CA HIS A 676 12.80 31.11 -5.86
C HIS A 676 14.11 31.06 -6.65
N TRP A 677 14.02 30.85 -7.97
CA TRP A 677 15.17 30.75 -8.87
C TRP A 677 15.38 31.99 -9.75
N LYS A 678 14.49 32.98 -9.73
CA LYS A 678 14.67 34.24 -10.49
C LYS A 678 15.98 34.97 -10.17
N PRO A 679 16.45 35.08 -8.90
CA PRO A 679 17.69 35.79 -8.58
C PRO A 679 18.98 35.05 -8.98
N THR A 680 19.01 33.72 -8.87
CA THR A 680 20.22 32.90 -9.08
C THR A 680 20.27 32.22 -10.45
N GLY A 681 19.11 31.98 -11.05
CA GLY A 681 18.92 30.91 -12.03
C GLY A 681 18.98 29.51 -11.41
N ILE A 682 18.98 28.51 -12.29
CA ILE A 682 19.02 27.08 -12.01
C ILE A 682 20.32 26.52 -12.64
N THR A 683 21.19 25.94 -11.82
CA THR A 683 22.41 25.27 -12.30
C THR A 683 22.16 23.78 -12.55
N LYS A 684 23.12 23.10 -13.19
CA LYS A 684 23.01 21.66 -13.49
C LYS A 684 22.96 20.84 -12.21
N GLU A 685 23.78 21.21 -11.23
CA GLU A 685 23.88 20.58 -9.92
C GLU A 685 22.55 20.68 -9.15
N MET A 686 21.78 21.75 -9.34
CA MET A 686 20.47 21.92 -8.73
C MET A 686 19.45 20.94 -9.29
N VAL A 687 19.38 20.81 -10.62
CA VAL A 687 18.52 19.82 -11.27
C VAL A 687 18.96 18.41 -10.87
N GLU A 688 20.25 18.09 -10.92
CA GLU A 688 20.75 16.75 -10.60
C GLU A 688 20.57 16.40 -9.10
N SER A 689 20.65 17.38 -8.19
CA SER A 689 20.31 17.19 -6.76
C SER A 689 18.82 16.87 -6.51
N ALA A 690 17.94 17.15 -7.48
CA ALA A 690 16.52 16.84 -7.43
C ALA A 690 16.19 15.38 -7.77
N GLN A 691 17.14 14.60 -8.33
CA GLN A 691 16.95 13.21 -8.75
C GLN A 691 16.31 12.33 -7.66
N LYS A 692 16.67 12.54 -6.38
CA LYS A 692 16.12 11.82 -5.22
C LYS A 692 14.61 11.99 -5.01
N PHE A 693 13.98 12.94 -5.70
CA PHE A 693 12.54 13.23 -5.65
C PHE A 693 11.81 12.87 -6.97
N ALA A 694 12.55 12.62 -8.05
CA ALA A 694 12.00 12.54 -9.39
C ALA A 694 11.70 11.10 -9.81
N THR A 695 10.50 10.86 -10.33
CA THR A 695 10.15 9.63 -11.05
C THR A 695 10.92 9.53 -12.36
N PHE A 696 11.11 10.65 -13.06
CA PHE A 696 11.93 10.74 -14.27
C PHE A 696 12.62 12.11 -14.42
N ARG A 697 13.75 12.13 -15.13
CA ARG A 697 14.33 13.33 -15.76
C ARG A 697 13.89 13.39 -17.21
N LEU A 698 13.50 14.58 -17.66
CA LEU A 698 13.13 14.84 -19.04
C LEU A 698 13.98 15.97 -19.59
N VAL A 699 14.53 15.76 -20.77
CA VAL A 699 15.28 16.74 -21.55
C VAL A 699 14.59 16.95 -22.88
N VAL A 700 14.31 18.21 -23.22
CA VAL A 700 13.96 18.59 -24.60
C VAL A 700 15.20 19.22 -25.23
N LEU A 701 15.57 18.75 -26.42
CA LEU A 701 16.70 19.27 -27.20
C LEU A 701 16.34 19.26 -28.69
N ASP A 702 16.46 20.41 -29.36
CA ASP A 702 16.10 20.60 -30.78
C ASP A 702 14.68 20.08 -31.12
N GLY A 703 13.73 20.26 -30.20
CA GLY A 703 12.35 19.78 -30.33
C GLY A 703 12.15 18.26 -30.21
N ARG A 704 13.16 17.51 -29.73
CA ARG A 704 13.09 16.06 -29.46
C ARG A 704 13.11 15.81 -27.95
N VAL A 705 12.34 14.83 -27.49
CA VAL A 705 12.17 14.51 -26.06
C VAL A 705 13.02 13.29 -25.69
N TYR A 706 13.79 13.40 -24.61
CA TYR A 706 14.60 12.33 -24.05
C TYR A 706 14.25 12.14 -22.58
N VAL A 707 14.04 10.88 -22.16
CA VAL A 707 13.57 10.54 -20.81
C VAL A 707 14.53 9.56 -20.16
N GLN A 708 14.92 9.83 -18.92
CA GLN A 708 15.57 8.88 -18.03
C GLN A 708 14.65 8.63 -16.83
N GLU A 709 14.09 7.44 -16.71
CA GLU A 709 13.34 7.01 -15.53
C GLU A 709 14.28 6.73 -14.33
N TYR A 710 13.76 6.85 -13.11
CA TYR A 710 14.52 6.65 -11.87
C TYR A 710 13.86 5.74 -10.85
N PHE A 711 12.60 5.98 -10.46
CA PHE A 711 11.87 5.14 -9.51
C PHE A 711 10.35 5.35 -9.61
N GLY A 712 9.60 4.28 -9.30
CA GLY A 712 8.14 4.35 -9.17
C GLY A 712 7.39 4.65 -10.46
N HIS A 713 7.26 3.66 -11.36
CA HIS A 713 6.20 3.66 -12.38
C HIS A 713 4.85 3.46 -11.66
N LEU A 714 4.35 4.52 -11.03
CA LEU A 714 3.11 4.55 -10.28
C LEU A 714 1.93 4.54 -11.25
N MET A 715 1.53 3.34 -11.67
CA MET A 715 0.48 3.16 -12.68
C MET A 715 0.84 3.89 -13.98
N THR A 716 -0.09 4.05 -14.91
CA THR A 716 0.17 4.73 -16.20
C THR A 716 0.42 6.26 -16.09
N ARG A 717 0.57 6.82 -14.89
CA ARG A 717 0.69 8.28 -14.67
C ARG A 717 1.88 8.89 -15.42
N ASN A 718 3.07 8.29 -15.29
CA ASN A 718 4.27 8.68 -16.04
C ASN A 718 4.02 8.60 -17.56
N VAL A 719 3.36 7.54 -18.03
CA VAL A 719 3.00 7.35 -19.45
C VAL A 719 2.14 8.49 -19.97
N PHE A 720 1.07 8.87 -19.27
CA PHE A 720 0.17 9.93 -19.73
C PHE A 720 0.75 11.35 -19.54
N THR A 721 1.56 11.61 -18.51
CA THR A 721 2.33 12.87 -18.41
C THR A 721 3.33 13.02 -19.57
N LEU A 722 4.10 11.98 -19.87
CA LEU A 722 5.08 11.99 -20.97
C LEU A 722 4.38 12.09 -22.34
N TRP A 723 3.25 11.40 -22.53
CA TRP A 723 2.41 11.53 -23.71
C TRP A 723 1.88 12.95 -23.90
N GLY A 724 1.47 13.62 -22.83
CA GLY A 724 1.05 15.02 -22.86
C GLY A 724 2.16 15.99 -23.27
N ILE A 725 3.38 15.77 -22.79
CA ILE A 725 4.56 16.54 -23.22
C ILE A 725 4.89 16.27 -24.71
N LEU A 726 4.72 15.03 -25.20
CA LEU A 726 4.81 14.75 -26.63
C LEU A 726 3.71 15.44 -27.44
N GLN A 727 2.47 15.50 -26.94
CA GLN A 727 1.40 16.24 -27.60
C GLN A 727 1.74 17.72 -27.70
N LEU A 728 2.24 18.33 -26.62
CA LEU A 728 2.71 19.72 -26.62
C LEU A 728 3.80 19.98 -27.69
N VAL A 729 4.81 19.11 -27.77
CA VAL A 729 5.93 19.23 -28.72
C VAL A 729 5.48 19.07 -30.18
N ASN A 730 4.50 18.20 -30.46
CA ASN A 730 3.95 18.03 -31.80
C ASN A 730 2.90 19.11 -32.17
N ARG A 731 2.16 19.63 -31.18
CA ARG A 731 1.21 20.74 -31.34
C ARG A 731 1.92 22.06 -31.63
N TYR A 732 3.04 22.32 -30.94
CA TYR A 732 3.85 23.54 -31.11
C TYR A 732 5.31 23.23 -31.51
N PRO A 733 5.57 22.70 -32.74
CA PRO A 733 6.92 22.34 -33.19
C PRO A 733 7.89 23.51 -33.12
N GLY A 734 9.07 23.29 -32.52
CA GLY A 734 10.12 24.31 -32.38
C GLY A 734 9.80 25.46 -31.41
N ARG A 735 8.63 25.46 -30.74
CA ARG A 735 8.26 26.48 -29.74
C ARG A 735 8.61 26.06 -28.30
N VAL A 736 8.59 24.75 -28.02
CA VAL A 736 9.08 24.20 -26.74
C VAL A 736 10.61 24.33 -26.71
N PRO A 737 11.20 25.02 -25.72
CA PRO A 737 12.64 25.32 -25.72
C PRO A 737 13.50 24.13 -25.29
N ASP A 738 14.80 24.20 -25.58
CA ASP A 738 15.84 23.36 -24.97
C ASP A 738 15.73 23.46 -23.42
N LEU A 739 15.44 22.34 -22.74
CA LEU A 739 15.28 22.31 -21.28
C LEU A 739 15.72 20.98 -20.65
N ASP A 740 15.97 21.00 -19.35
CA ASP A 740 16.37 19.84 -18.53
C ASP A 740 15.61 19.93 -17.18
N LEU A 741 14.67 19.01 -16.95
CA LEU A 741 13.77 19.03 -15.80
C LEU A 741 13.68 17.68 -15.08
N MET A 742 13.21 17.74 -13.84
CA MET A 742 13.00 16.60 -12.94
C MET A 742 11.54 16.58 -12.54
N PHE A 743 10.84 15.46 -12.77
CA PHE A 743 9.40 15.34 -12.57
C PHE A 743 9.09 14.25 -11.53
N ASN A 744 8.26 14.59 -10.55
CA ASN A 744 7.78 13.68 -9.51
C ASN A 744 6.34 13.20 -9.85
N CYS A 745 6.07 11.88 -9.78
CA CYS A 745 4.74 11.30 -10.01
C CYS A 745 4.08 10.71 -8.74
N MET A 746 4.69 10.86 -7.57
CA MET A 746 4.16 10.43 -6.27
C MET A 746 2.94 11.26 -5.85
N ASP A 747 2.05 10.78 -4.98
CA ASP A 747 0.83 11.56 -4.63
C ASP A 747 1.13 12.93 -3.97
N GLN A 748 2.25 13.07 -3.24
CA GLN A 748 2.58 14.28 -2.48
C GLN A 748 3.81 15.03 -3.05
N PRO A 749 3.81 16.38 -3.05
CA PRO A 749 4.96 17.22 -3.39
C PRO A 749 6.15 16.95 -2.45
N ALA A 750 7.36 17.15 -2.97
CA ALA A 750 8.59 16.69 -2.35
C ALA A 750 9.42 17.80 -1.66
N THR A 751 9.34 19.04 -2.13
CA THR A 751 10.32 20.11 -1.80
C THR A 751 9.82 21.03 -0.70
N LYS A 752 9.85 20.56 0.56
CA LYS A 752 9.41 21.35 1.73
C LYS A 752 10.27 22.60 1.92
N SER A 753 9.69 23.78 1.74
CA SER A 753 10.40 25.07 1.72
C SER A 753 11.16 25.38 3.01
N ALA A 754 10.69 24.83 4.14
CA ALA A 754 11.34 25.00 5.44
C ALA A 754 12.73 24.33 5.52
N GLU A 755 12.95 23.23 4.80
CA GLU A 755 14.21 22.47 4.79
C GLU A 755 15.31 23.18 3.97
N TYR A 756 14.90 24.02 3.01
CA TYR A 756 15.77 24.71 2.05
C TYR A 756 16.06 26.19 2.40
N ARG A 757 15.82 26.60 3.65
CA ARG A 757 16.10 27.97 4.14
C ARG A 757 17.60 28.32 4.21
N SER A 758 18.49 27.34 4.11
CA SER A 758 19.95 27.53 4.21
C SER A 758 20.74 26.62 3.27
N SER A 759 20.07 26.10 2.24
CA SER A 759 20.63 25.20 1.22
C SER A 759 19.92 25.42 -0.10
N THR A 760 20.56 25.09 -1.22
CA THR A 760 20.01 25.37 -2.54
C THR A 760 18.74 24.56 -2.82
N LEU A 761 17.64 25.24 -3.14
CA LEU A 761 16.34 24.60 -3.44
C LEU A 761 16.39 23.87 -4.81
N PRO A 762 16.19 22.55 -4.87
CA PRO A 762 16.11 21.81 -6.12
C PRO A 762 14.78 22.07 -6.84
N PRO A 763 14.77 22.34 -8.16
CA PRO A 763 13.53 22.39 -8.94
C PRO A 763 12.98 20.97 -9.18
N VAL A 764 11.71 20.77 -8.83
CA VAL A 764 10.94 19.54 -9.10
C VAL A 764 9.60 19.95 -9.69
N PHE A 765 9.21 19.35 -10.81
CA PHE A 765 7.85 19.49 -11.36
C PHE A 765 6.91 18.48 -10.73
N HIS A 766 5.68 18.91 -10.42
CA HIS A 766 4.66 18.10 -9.76
C HIS A 766 3.24 18.59 -10.11
N TYR A 767 2.22 17.74 -9.96
CA TYR A 767 0.82 18.12 -10.23
C TYR A 767 0.08 18.71 -9.03
N CYS A 768 0.57 18.44 -7.81
CA CYS A 768 0.00 18.93 -6.56
C CYS A 768 1.02 19.82 -5.83
N ASN A 769 0.61 20.91 -5.19
CA ASN A 769 1.46 21.70 -4.30
C ASN A 769 0.65 22.17 -3.06
N ASN A 770 1.32 22.76 -2.08
CA ASN A 770 0.74 23.42 -0.91
C ASN A 770 1.67 24.55 -0.43
N ASP A 771 1.21 25.38 0.51
CA ASP A 771 1.96 26.58 0.95
C ASP A 771 3.22 26.30 1.81
N GLN A 772 3.56 25.02 2.02
CA GLN A 772 4.77 24.56 2.71
C GLN A 772 5.78 23.87 1.78
N THR A 773 5.45 23.72 0.49
CA THR A 773 6.30 23.11 -0.55
C THR A 773 6.58 24.09 -1.70
N SER A 774 7.55 23.76 -2.56
CA SER A 774 8.00 24.64 -3.65
C SER A 774 8.17 23.90 -4.98
N ASP A 775 7.41 22.82 -5.15
CA ASP A 775 7.32 22.05 -6.39
C ASP A 775 6.61 22.91 -7.46
N ILE A 776 7.15 22.89 -8.68
CA ILE A 776 6.66 23.65 -9.83
C ILE A 776 5.42 22.94 -10.38
N LEU A 777 4.28 23.63 -10.43
CA LEU A 777 3.03 23.02 -10.88
C LEU A 777 3.03 22.71 -12.38
N PHE A 778 2.45 21.56 -12.72
CA PHE A 778 2.23 21.07 -14.07
C PHE A 778 0.88 20.34 -14.14
N PRO A 779 0.15 20.36 -15.27
CA PRO A 779 -1.11 19.62 -15.39
C PRO A 779 -0.96 18.12 -15.15
N ASP A 780 -1.92 17.51 -14.46
CA ASP A 780 -1.91 16.08 -14.15
C ASP A 780 -2.11 15.19 -15.39
N TRP A 781 -1.76 13.92 -15.27
CA TRP A 781 -1.77 12.94 -16.35
C TRP A 781 -3.17 12.69 -16.95
N SER A 782 -4.23 12.83 -16.15
CA SER A 782 -5.61 12.48 -16.53
C SER A 782 -6.23 13.40 -17.59
N PHE A 783 -5.60 14.52 -17.92
CA PHE A 783 -6.00 15.33 -19.09
C PHE A 783 -5.90 14.50 -20.40
N TRP A 784 -4.98 13.54 -20.47
CA TRP A 784 -4.85 12.59 -21.59
C TRP A 784 -5.47 11.20 -21.31
N GLY A 785 -5.99 10.98 -20.10
CA GLY A 785 -6.70 9.77 -19.68
C GLY A 785 -6.10 9.06 -18.46
N TRP A 786 -6.87 8.17 -17.83
CA TRP A 786 -6.37 7.31 -16.75
C TRP A 786 -7.09 5.94 -16.77
N PRO A 787 -6.50 4.89 -17.38
CA PRO A 787 -7.16 3.59 -17.60
C PRO A 787 -7.52 2.84 -16.32
N GLU A 788 -6.71 2.93 -15.26
CA GLU A 788 -6.95 2.25 -13.97
C GLU A 788 -8.24 2.71 -13.26
N THR A 789 -8.85 3.81 -13.71
CA THR A 789 -10.17 4.31 -13.26
C THR A 789 -11.15 4.56 -14.41
N ASN A 790 -10.79 4.16 -15.64
CA ASN A 790 -11.52 4.41 -16.89
C ASN A 790 -11.89 5.89 -17.11
N ILE A 791 -10.97 6.80 -16.79
CA ILE A 791 -11.12 8.23 -17.09
C ILE A 791 -10.70 8.47 -18.54
N LYS A 792 -11.64 8.97 -19.34
CA LYS A 792 -11.44 9.40 -20.73
C LYS A 792 -10.58 10.68 -20.79
N PRO A 793 -9.94 10.98 -21.95
CA PRO A 793 -9.24 12.24 -22.15
C PRO A 793 -10.16 13.45 -21.97
N TRP A 794 -9.59 14.60 -21.63
CA TRP A 794 -10.34 15.80 -21.23
C TRP A 794 -11.32 16.28 -22.29
N VAL A 795 -10.90 16.36 -23.56
CA VAL A 795 -11.74 16.88 -24.67
C VAL A 795 -13.04 16.07 -24.89
N PRO A 796 -13.01 14.74 -25.13
CA PRO A 796 -14.23 13.96 -25.27
C PRO A 796 -15.03 13.89 -23.95
N LEU A 797 -14.38 13.84 -22.79
CA LEU A 797 -15.07 13.76 -21.51
C LEU A 797 -15.85 15.04 -21.17
N MET A 798 -15.25 16.22 -21.38
CA MET A 798 -15.93 17.50 -21.13
C MET A 798 -17.10 17.72 -22.09
N LYS A 799 -17.04 17.19 -23.31
CA LYS A 799 -18.21 17.15 -24.20
C LYS A 799 -19.33 16.29 -23.60
N GLU A 800 -19.05 15.05 -23.22
CA GLU A 800 -20.05 14.15 -22.62
C GLU A 800 -20.64 14.72 -21.33
N MET A 801 -19.84 15.44 -20.53
CA MET A 801 -20.29 16.12 -19.31
C MET A 801 -21.18 17.34 -19.60
N LYS A 802 -20.89 18.11 -20.66
CA LYS A 802 -21.76 19.21 -21.11
C LYS A 802 -23.12 18.68 -21.58
N GLU A 803 -23.12 17.62 -22.38
CA GLU A 803 -24.35 16.95 -22.84
C GLU A 803 -25.16 16.39 -21.65
N ALA A 804 -24.50 15.72 -20.69
CA ALA A 804 -25.14 15.21 -19.47
C ALA A 804 -25.72 16.32 -18.58
N ASN A 805 -25.07 17.48 -18.51
CA ASN A 805 -25.55 18.64 -17.74
C ASN A 805 -26.88 19.21 -18.27
N GLU A 806 -27.22 18.96 -19.53
CA GLU A 806 -28.44 19.43 -20.17
C GLU A 806 -29.62 18.43 -20.04
N GLU A 807 -29.35 17.16 -19.67
CA GLU A 807 -30.38 16.12 -19.49
C GLU A 807 -31.37 16.44 -18.35
N ILE A 808 -30.91 17.04 -17.25
CA ILE A 808 -31.72 17.30 -16.04
C ILE A 808 -31.42 18.70 -15.48
N LYS A 809 -32.45 19.55 -15.50
CA LYS A 809 -32.42 20.92 -14.92
C LYS A 809 -32.04 20.87 -13.45
N TRP A 810 -31.22 21.83 -13.00
CA TRP A 810 -30.76 21.87 -11.60
C TRP A 810 -31.89 22.00 -10.58
N THR A 811 -33.00 22.66 -10.91
CA THR A 811 -34.21 22.73 -10.07
C THR A 811 -34.83 21.37 -9.78
N ASP A 812 -34.73 20.46 -10.75
CA ASP A 812 -35.40 19.16 -10.78
C ASP A 812 -34.52 18.07 -10.15
N ARG A 813 -33.35 18.47 -9.63
CA ARG A 813 -32.41 17.69 -8.82
C ARG A 813 -32.87 17.63 -7.36
N GLU A 814 -32.56 16.53 -6.70
CA GLU A 814 -32.90 16.19 -5.32
C GLU A 814 -32.12 17.06 -4.31
N PRO A 815 -32.72 17.45 -3.18
CA PRO A 815 -32.24 18.57 -2.36
C PRO A 815 -31.05 18.25 -1.44
N TYR A 816 -30.19 17.29 -1.78
CA TYR A 816 -29.10 16.78 -0.92
C TYR A 816 -27.70 17.03 -1.50
N ALA A 817 -26.66 16.78 -0.67
CA ALA A 817 -25.25 16.83 -1.06
C ALA A 817 -24.64 15.43 -1.28
N PHE A 818 -24.04 15.20 -2.44
CA PHE A 818 -23.52 13.88 -2.85
C PHE A 818 -22.00 13.75 -2.78
N TRP A 819 -21.54 12.54 -2.41
CA TRP A 819 -20.17 12.09 -2.62
C TRP A 819 -20.11 10.61 -2.99
N LYS A 820 -19.28 10.24 -3.97
CA LYS A 820 -18.86 8.85 -4.22
C LYS A 820 -17.34 8.81 -4.35
N GLY A 821 -16.67 7.98 -3.54
CA GLY A 821 -15.20 7.89 -3.58
C GLY A 821 -14.61 6.83 -2.67
N ASN A 822 -13.31 6.57 -2.81
CA ASN A 822 -12.60 5.61 -1.95
C ASN A 822 -12.27 6.26 -0.59
N PRO A 823 -12.85 5.80 0.53
CA PRO A 823 -12.65 6.41 1.85
C PRO A 823 -11.29 6.06 2.48
N LEU A 824 -10.61 5.03 1.98
CA LEU A 824 -9.31 4.59 2.50
C LEU A 824 -8.18 5.58 2.16
N MET A 825 -8.41 6.47 1.21
CA MET A 825 -7.39 7.34 0.62
C MET A 825 -7.15 8.64 1.39
N GLY A 826 -7.81 8.91 2.51
CA GLY A 826 -7.54 10.13 3.29
C GLY A 826 -8.42 10.27 4.52
N ARG A 827 -7.90 10.92 5.58
CA ARG A 827 -8.62 11.12 6.85
C ARG A 827 -10.01 11.73 6.63
N ASN A 828 -10.08 12.81 5.85
CA ASN A 828 -11.30 13.58 5.70
C ASN A 828 -12.37 12.82 4.89
N ARG A 829 -11.95 11.89 4.01
CA ARG A 829 -12.87 10.96 3.32
C ARG A 829 -13.46 9.92 4.28
N HIS A 830 -12.68 9.44 5.24
CA HIS A 830 -13.17 8.54 6.28
C HIS A 830 -14.10 9.26 7.27
N GLU A 831 -13.78 10.51 7.65
CA GLU A 831 -14.66 11.33 8.49
C GLU A 831 -15.97 11.70 7.75
N LEU A 832 -15.93 11.96 6.45
CA LEU A 832 -17.11 12.26 5.63
C LEU A 832 -18.14 11.13 5.60
N LEU A 833 -17.73 9.86 5.75
CA LEU A 833 -18.67 8.73 5.88
C LEU A 833 -19.63 8.90 7.07
N LYS A 834 -19.22 9.61 8.13
CA LYS A 834 -20.03 9.86 9.34
C LYS A 834 -21.14 10.90 9.09
N CYS A 835 -21.11 11.58 7.94
CA CYS A 835 -22.14 12.53 7.53
C CYS A 835 -23.28 11.86 6.74
N ASN A 836 -23.22 10.55 6.48
CA ASN A 836 -24.32 9.83 5.83
C ASN A 836 -25.54 9.70 6.77
N MET A 837 -26.73 9.46 6.21
CA MET A 837 -27.95 9.27 6.99
C MET A 837 -27.87 8.08 7.97
N THR A 838 -28.41 8.27 9.16
CA THR A 838 -28.73 7.25 10.17
C THR A 838 -30.21 7.34 10.54
N ASN A 839 -30.75 6.40 11.34
CA ASN A 839 -32.15 6.46 11.77
C ASN A 839 -32.40 7.66 12.72
N GLU A 840 -31.36 8.11 13.39
CA GLU A 840 -31.37 9.13 14.44
C GLU A 840 -31.00 10.53 13.92
N GLN A 841 -30.26 10.61 12.81
CA GLN A 841 -29.69 11.85 12.27
C GLN A 841 -29.51 11.76 10.74
N ASP A 842 -30.06 12.74 10.01
CA ASP A 842 -29.67 13.06 8.64
C ASP A 842 -28.91 14.39 8.61
N TRP A 843 -27.86 14.47 7.79
CA TRP A 843 -27.10 15.70 7.52
C TRP A 843 -27.42 16.27 6.13
N ASN A 844 -28.52 15.81 5.51
CA ASN A 844 -28.91 16.10 4.13
C ASN A 844 -27.81 15.70 3.10
N ALA A 845 -27.04 14.65 3.43
CA ALA A 845 -25.90 14.20 2.63
C ALA A 845 -26.01 12.70 2.28
N ARG A 846 -25.51 12.33 1.08
CA ARG A 846 -25.61 10.99 0.49
C ARG A 846 -24.20 10.54 0.10
N ILE A 847 -23.59 9.74 0.98
CA ILE A 847 -22.16 9.43 0.94
C ILE A 847 -21.95 7.95 0.60
N TYR A 848 -21.29 7.68 -0.53
CA TYR A 848 -21.11 6.34 -1.08
C TYR A 848 -19.63 5.95 -1.22
N THR A 849 -19.31 4.69 -0.93
CA THR A 849 -17.96 4.15 -1.09
C THR A 849 -17.70 3.64 -2.50
N GLN A 850 -16.52 3.94 -3.05
CA GLN A 850 -16.07 3.48 -4.35
C GLN A 850 -14.99 2.41 -4.20
N ASP A 851 -15.31 1.15 -4.54
CA ASP A 851 -14.31 0.10 -4.74
C ASP A 851 -13.93 0.02 -6.23
N TRP A 852 -12.71 0.46 -6.56
CA TRP A 852 -12.18 0.39 -7.92
C TRP A 852 -11.90 -1.04 -8.40
N LYS A 853 -11.57 -1.98 -7.49
CA LYS A 853 -11.39 -3.41 -7.82
C LYS A 853 -12.73 -4.11 -8.07
N GLN A 854 -13.85 -3.49 -7.72
CA GLN A 854 -15.18 -3.95 -8.11
C GLN A 854 -15.61 -3.34 -9.45
N GLU A 855 -15.44 -2.03 -9.65
CA GLU A 855 -15.73 -1.37 -10.93
C GLU A 855 -14.92 -2.00 -12.07
N GLU A 856 -13.62 -2.25 -11.89
CA GLU A 856 -12.75 -2.92 -12.88
C GLU A 856 -13.36 -4.25 -13.37
N LYS A 857 -13.73 -5.13 -12.44
CA LYS A 857 -14.39 -6.43 -12.74
C LYS A 857 -15.74 -6.28 -13.42
N GLN A 858 -16.42 -5.16 -13.20
CA GLN A 858 -17.73 -4.85 -13.77
C GLN A 858 -17.62 -4.02 -15.07
N GLY A 859 -16.43 -3.65 -15.54
CA GLY A 859 -16.25 -2.79 -16.71
C GLY A 859 -16.65 -1.33 -16.47
N PHE A 860 -16.47 -0.84 -15.24
CA PHE A 860 -16.68 0.56 -14.82
C PHE A 860 -18.10 1.10 -15.05
N GLN A 861 -19.10 0.21 -14.99
CA GLN A 861 -20.51 0.52 -15.25
C GLN A 861 -21.09 1.61 -14.34
N HIS A 862 -20.54 1.79 -13.13
CA HIS A 862 -21.08 2.72 -12.13
C HIS A 862 -20.11 3.87 -11.78
N SER A 863 -18.94 3.96 -12.42
CA SER A 863 -17.96 5.04 -12.21
C SER A 863 -17.81 6.04 -13.36
N ASN A 864 -18.54 5.89 -14.48
CA ASN A 864 -18.53 6.85 -15.59
C ASN A 864 -18.81 8.29 -15.10
N LEU A 865 -17.90 9.22 -15.37
CA LEU A 865 -17.94 10.58 -14.83
C LEU A 865 -19.05 11.44 -15.41
N ALA A 866 -19.29 11.41 -16.74
CA ALA A 866 -20.36 12.17 -17.37
C ALA A 866 -21.75 11.78 -16.84
N ARG A 867 -22.00 10.47 -16.67
CA ARG A 867 -23.23 9.96 -16.03
C ARG A 867 -23.42 10.45 -14.61
N GLN A 868 -22.38 10.85 -13.87
CA GLN A 868 -22.58 11.43 -12.53
C GLN A 868 -23.26 12.80 -12.59
N CYS A 869 -23.29 13.48 -13.74
CA CYS A 869 -24.05 14.71 -13.95
C CYS A 869 -25.54 14.48 -14.31
N SER A 870 -25.95 13.27 -14.74
CA SER A 870 -27.32 13.02 -15.29
C SER A 870 -28.04 11.72 -14.86
N HIS A 871 -27.37 10.73 -14.28
CA HIS A 871 -27.89 9.35 -14.27
C HIS A 871 -29.00 9.05 -13.25
N ARG A 872 -30.25 9.19 -13.74
CA ARG A 872 -31.56 9.00 -13.10
C ARG A 872 -31.80 7.76 -12.19
N GLN A 873 -30.90 6.77 -12.13
CA GLN A 873 -31.04 5.60 -11.24
C GLN A 873 -30.46 5.81 -9.83
N VAL A 874 -29.65 6.85 -9.64
CA VAL A 874 -29.33 7.39 -8.31
C VAL A 874 -30.01 8.75 -8.25
N LEU A 875 -30.60 9.08 -7.10
CA LEU A 875 -31.21 10.37 -6.83
C LEU A 875 -30.22 11.49 -7.19
N MET A 876 -30.63 12.40 -8.06
CA MET A 876 -29.74 13.39 -8.68
C MET A 876 -29.54 14.55 -7.72
N ASP A 877 -28.58 14.43 -6.82
CA ASP A 877 -28.36 15.42 -5.76
C ASP A 877 -27.86 16.79 -6.29
N ARG A 878 -28.50 17.87 -5.82
CA ARG A 878 -28.26 19.28 -6.21
C ARG A 878 -26.84 19.75 -5.93
N TYR A 879 -26.25 19.33 -4.82
CA TYR A 879 -24.93 19.78 -4.36
C TYR A 879 -23.94 18.61 -4.44
N ARG A 880 -22.66 18.91 -4.68
CA ARG A 880 -21.58 17.91 -4.68
C ARG A 880 -20.58 18.24 -3.59
N ILE A 881 -19.94 17.23 -3.04
CA ILE A 881 -18.89 17.41 -2.03
C ILE A 881 -17.55 17.12 -2.69
N TYR A 882 -16.58 18.02 -2.52
CA TYR A 882 -15.19 17.76 -2.86
C TYR A 882 -14.36 17.60 -1.59
N VAL A 883 -13.48 16.60 -1.57
CA VAL A 883 -12.54 16.34 -0.47
C VAL A 883 -11.30 15.61 -0.98
N ASP A 884 -10.12 16.06 -0.54
CA ASP A 884 -8.82 15.51 -0.92
C ASP A 884 -8.60 14.06 -0.50
N GLY A 885 -7.58 13.42 -1.09
CA GLY A 885 -7.11 12.08 -0.76
C GLY A 885 -5.86 12.12 0.13
N LEU A 886 -4.77 11.48 -0.32
CA LEU A 886 -3.46 11.55 0.33
C LEU A 886 -2.79 12.90 0.09
N ALA A 887 -3.17 13.55 -1.02
CA ALA A 887 -2.96 14.95 -1.36
C ALA A 887 -4.19 15.43 -2.16
N TRP A 888 -4.03 16.42 -3.03
CA TRP A 888 -5.03 16.80 -4.03
C TRP A 888 -5.62 15.59 -4.79
N SER A 889 -6.88 15.67 -5.21
CA SER A 889 -7.57 14.57 -5.89
C SER A 889 -8.15 14.96 -7.24
N VAL A 890 -7.73 14.19 -8.25
CA VAL A 890 -8.15 14.29 -9.66
C VAL A 890 -9.65 14.37 -9.91
N SER A 891 -10.48 13.89 -8.97
CA SER A 891 -11.94 14.00 -9.03
C SER A 891 -12.45 15.45 -9.02
N GLN A 892 -11.63 16.42 -8.58
CA GLN A 892 -12.01 17.83 -8.43
C GLN A 892 -12.63 18.43 -9.69
N LYS A 893 -11.86 18.48 -10.78
CA LYS A 893 -12.26 19.12 -12.04
C LYS A 893 -13.50 18.49 -12.68
N TYR A 894 -13.75 17.20 -12.42
CA TYR A 894 -14.96 16.53 -12.88
C TYR A 894 -16.17 16.80 -11.97
N ILE A 895 -15.99 16.75 -10.63
CA ILE A 895 -17.06 17.07 -9.66
C ILE A 895 -17.57 18.50 -9.86
N MET A 896 -16.64 19.44 -10.06
CA MET A 896 -16.93 20.86 -10.21
C MET A 896 -17.51 21.25 -11.59
N ALA A 897 -17.57 20.32 -12.55
CA ALA A 897 -18.10 20.55 -13.89
C ALA A 897 -19.53 20.03 -14.13
N CYS A 898 -20.22 19.49 -13.12
CA CYS A 898 -21.58 18.93 -13.25
C CYS A 898 -22.74 19.93 -13.02
N ASN A 899 -22.59 21.24 -13.30
CA ASN A 899 -23.62 22.28 -13.08
C ASN A 899 -24.24 22.28 -11.66
N SER A 900 -23.48 21.85 -10.65
CA SER A 900 -23.92 21.70 -9.26
C SER A 900 -22.92 22.39 -8.34
N PRO A 901 -23.36 23.15 -7.31
CA PRO A 901 -22.46 23.77 -6.35
C PRO A 901 -21.60 22.72 -5.66
N THR A 902 -20.31 23.02 -5.56
CA THR A 902 -19.37 22.16 -4.85
C THR A 902 -19.14 22.68 -3.44
N PHE A 903 -19.39 21.83 -2.46
CA PHE A 903 -19.06 21.98 -1.05
C PHE A 903 -17.64 21.43 -0.86
N PHE A 904 -16.67 22.34 -0.81
CA PHE A 904 -15.25 22.03 -0.91
C PHE A 904 -14.67 21.93 0.50
N VAL A 905 -14.35 20.72 0.97
CA VAL A 905 -13.66 20.52 2.25
C VAL A 905 -12.28 21.19 2.16
N ASN A 906 -12.10 22.24 2.96
CA ASN A 906 -10.95 23.14 2.89
C ASN A 906 -9.68 22.43 3.39
N THR A 907 -8.79 22.11 2.45
CA THR A 907 -7.57 21.34 2.66
C THR A 907 -6.39 22.03 1.97
N PRO A 908 -5.14 21.80 2.40
CA PRO A 908 -4.00 22.63 1.98
C PRO A 908 -3.49 22.35 0.55
N TRP A 909 -4.06 21.39 -0.17
CA TRP A 909 -3.52 20.91 -1.45
C TRP A 909 -4.18 21.57 -2.66
N TYR A 910 -3.41 21.82 -3.71
CA TYR A 910 -3.91 22.38 -4.96
C TYR A 910 -3.17 21.93 -6.23
N GLU A 911 -3.90 21.86 -7.35
CA GLU A 911 -3.39 21.84 -8.73
C GLU A 911 -3.38 23.27 -9.33
N PHE A 912 -2.69 23.49 -10.46
CA PHE A 912 -2.47 24.78 -11.11
C PHE A 912 -3.74 25.65 -11.29
N PHE A 913 -4.86 25.09 -11.78
CA PHE A 913 -6.10 25.85 -12.01
C PHE A 913 -6.83 26.21 -10.70
N GLN A 914 -6.63 25.47 -9.61
CA GLN A 914 -7.36 25.68 -8.36
C GLN A 914 -7.05 27.06 -7.75
N ARG A 915 -5.91 27.65 -8.09
CA ARG A 915 -5.57 29.02 -7.71
C ARG A 915 -6.47 30.07 -8.38
N GLY A 916 -7.09 29.77 -9.53
CA GLY A 916 -8.13 30.57 -10.17
C GLY A 916 -9.49 30.51 -9.47
N LEU A 917 -9.83 29.39 -8.82
CA LEU A 917 -11.13 29.22 -8.17
C LEU A 917 -11.34 30.20 -7.00
N ILE A 918 -12.53 30.77 -6.93
CA ILE A 918 -12.94 31.80 -5.96
C ILE A 918 -14.04 31.24 -5.03
N PRO A 919 -13.83 31.19 -3.70
CA PRO A 919 -14.87 30.81 -2.74
C PRO A 919 -16.07 31.76 -2.81
N GLY A 920 -17.28 31.23 -2.61
CA GLY A 920 -18.54 31.97 -2.73
C GLY A 920 -19.00 32.25 -4.17
N HIS A 921 -18.14 32.04 -5.18
CA HIS A 921 -18.51 32.18 -6.60
C HIS A 921 -18.48 30.86 -7.38
N HIS A 922 -17.46 30.02 -7.17
CA HIS A 922 -17.35 28.70 -7.81
C HIS A 922 -17.68 27.56 -6.85
N TYR A 923 -17.46 27.74 -5.55
CA TYR A 923 -17.65 26.70 -4.53
C TYR A 923 -17.93 27.33 -3.17
N LEU A 924 -18.55 26.57 -2.27
CA LEU A 924 -18.68 26.94 -0.86
C LEU A 924 -17.62 26.17 -0.04
N PRO A 925 -16.74 26.84 0.73
CA PRO A 925 -15.75 26.15 1.56
C PRO A 925 -16.43 25.47 2.76
N ILE A 926 -15.93 24.29 3.13
CA ILE A 926 -16.39 23.50 4.28
C ILE A 926 -15.20 23.27 5.22
N PRO A 927 -15.26 23.63 6.51
CA PRO A 927 -14.18 23.35 7.45
C PRO A 927 -13.99 21.83 7.68
N GLU A 928 -12.73 21.40 7.88
CA GLU A 928 -12.42 20.01 8.27
C GLU A 928 -13.08 19.64 9.62
N ASN A 929 -13.17 20.62 10.52
CA ASN A 929 -13.83 20.49 11.82
C ASN A 929 -15.34 20.72 11.69
N ASN A 930 -16.16 19.90 12.35
CA ASN A 930 -17.64 19.95 12.29
C ASN A 930 -18.24 19.80 10.87
N MET A 931 -17.47 19.21 9.94
CA MET A 931 -17.81 19.01 8.52
C MET A 931 -19.28 18.60 8.25
N CYS A 932 -19.86 17.66 9.00
CA CYS A 932 -21.25 17.23 8.77
C CYS A 932 -22.29 18.32 9.08
N ARG A 933 -22.07 19.15 10.12
CA ARG A 933 -22.91 20.33 10.42
C ARG A 933 -22.77 21.38 9.33
N ALA A 934 -21.53 21.64 8.89
CA ALA A 934 -21.25 22.59 7.81
C ALA A 934 -21.90 22.16 6.48
N ILE A 935 -21.82 20.88 6.12
CA ILE A 935 -22.51 20.32 4.95
C ILE A 935 -24.03 20.49 5.10
N LYS A 936 -24.62 20.13 6.25
CA LYS A 936 -26.06 20.31 6.45
C LYS A 936 -26.49 21.77 6.28
N LEU A 937 -25.81 22.70 6.96
CA LEU A 937 -26.11 24.14 6.84
C LEU A 937 -25.97 24.62 5.39
N ALA A 938 -24.94 24.17 4.67
CA ALA A 938 -24.74 24.47 3.24
C ALA A 938 -25.87 23.94 2.35
N VAL A 939 -26.37 22.73 2.61
CA VAL A 939 -27.55 22.18 1.92
C VAL A 939 -28.80 22.98 2.25
N ASP A 940 -29.03 23.30 3.52
CA ASP A 940 -30.21 24.03 3.97
C ASP A 940 -30.25 25.44 3.33
N TRP A 941 -29.15 26.20 3.44
CA TRP A 941 -28.97 27.49 2.75
C TRP A 941 -29.19 27.38 1.25
N GLY A 942 -28.54 26.42 0.59
CA GLY A 942 -28.60 26.28 -0.87
C GLY A 942 -29.97 25.86 -1.40
N ASN A 943 -30.85 25.32 -0.55
CA ASN A 943 -32.24 25.02 -0.89
C ASN A 943 -33.16 26.22 -0.65
N GLU A 944 -32.86 27.07 0.34
CA GLU A 944 -33.52 28.36 0.58
C GLU A 944 -33.14 29.41 -0.48
N HIS A 945 -31.92 29.33 -1.03
CA HIS A 945 -31.33 30.29 -1.99
C HIS A 945 -31.05 29.63 -3.36
N PRO A 946 -32.06 29.05 -4.05
CA PRO A 946 -31.83 28.21 -5.22
C PRO A 946 -31.24 28.93 -6.43
N GLN A 947 -31.48 30.24 -6.58
CA GLN A 947 -30.90 31.03 -7.69
C GLN A 947 -29.39 31.24 -7.51
N GLU A 948 -28.97 31.60 -6.29
CA GLU A 948 -27.55 31.81 -5.93
C GLU A 948 -26.78 30.49 -5.99
N ALA A 949 -27.38 29.41 -5.49
CA ALA A 949 -26.86 28.06 -5.64
C ALA A 949 -26.72 27.68 -7.13
N GLN A 950 -27.77 27.78 -7.94
CA GLN A 950 -27.68 27.41 -9.37
C GLN A 950 -26.62 28.24 -10.11
N ALA A 951 -26.50 29.54 -9.81
CA ALA A 951 -25.48 30.41 -10.38
C ALA A 951 -24.05 29.97 -10.02
N MET A 952 -23.80 29.60 -8.75
CA MET A 952 -22.51 29.08 -8.29
C MET A 952 -22.14 27.76 -9.01
N GLY A 953 -23.10 26.84 -9.13
CA GLY A 953 -22.91 25.56 -9.83
C GLY A 953 -22.61 25.73 -11.33
N LYS A 954 -23.23 26.72 -11.96
CA LYS A 954 -22.94 27.07 -13.36
C LYS A 954 -21.56 27.74 -13.50
N ALA A 955 -21.24 28.75 -12.70
CA ALA A 955 -19.95 29.45 -12.75
C ALA A 955 -18.76 28.50 -12.55
N SER A 956 -18.89 27.55 -11.62
CA SER A 956 -17.97 26.43 -11.44
C SER A 956 -17.74 25.64 -12.74
N SER A 957 -18.81 25.33 -13.46
CA SER A 957 -18.77 24.48 -14.65
C SER A 957 -18.37 25.23 -15.92
N ASP A 958 -18.64 26.53 -15.97
CA ASP A 958 -18.16 27.44 -17.02
C ASP A 958 -16.63 27.59 -16.92
N PHE A 959 -16.08 27.76 -15.72
CA PHE A 959 -14.62 27.83 -15.49
C PHE A 959 -13.91 26.58 -16.05
N PHE A 960 -14.39 25.38 -15.76
CA PHE A 960 -13.77 24.15 -16.29
C PHE A 960 -13.99 23.94 -17.79
N GLN A 961 -15.07 24.46 -18.38
CA GLN A 961 -15.30 24.41 -19.83
C GLN A 961 -14.50 25.45 -20.62
N GLU A 962 -14.26 26.64 -20.06
CA GLU A 962 -13.72 27.78 -20.82
C GLU A 962 -12.34 28.24 -20.38
N GLU A 963 -12.00 28.19 -19.08
CA GLU A 963 -10.66 28.57 -18.58
C GLU A 963 -9.72 27.36 -18.46
N VAL A 964 -10.24 26.15 -18.18
CA VAL A 964 -9.43 24.92 -18.08
C VAL A 964 -9.56 24.03 -19.33
N LYS A 965 -9.94 24.59 -20.49
CA LYS A 965 -9.96 23.85 -21.77
C LYS A 965 -8.56 23.48 -22.27
N MET A 966 -8.49 22.45 -23.11
CA MET A 966 -7.22 21.82 -23.49
C MET A 966 -6.22 22.78 -24.15
N ASP A 967 -6.69 23.80 -24.88
CA ASP A 967 -5.83 24.85 -25.44
C ASP A 967 -5.06 25.60 -24.33
N PHE A 968 -5.75 26.00 -23.27
CA PHE A 968 -5.13 26.63 -22.10
C PHE A 968 -4.31 25.66 -21.24
N VAL A 969 -4.61 24.35 -21.27
CA VAL A 969 -3.74 23.33 -20.64
C VAL A 969 -2.38 23.31 -21.36
N TYR A 970 -2.36 23.22 -22.69
CA TYR A 970 -1.11 23.25 -23.46
C TYR A 970 -0.39 24.60 -23.37
N ASP A 971 -1.11 25.73 -23.40
CA ASP A 971 -0.48 27.05 -23.23
C ASP A 971 0.13 27.22 -21.83
N TYR A 972 -0.51 26.69 -20.78
CA TYR A 972 0.06 26.68 -19.43
C TYR A 972 1.36 25.87 -19.39
N MET A 973 1.36 24.66 -20.00
CA MET A 973 2.56 23.83 -20.13
C MET A 973 3.67 24.56 -20.91
N LEU A 974 3.34 25.22 -22.02
CA LEU A 974 4.31 25.99 -22.81
C LEU A 974 4.90 27.15 -22.01
N HIS A 975 4.07 27.92 -21.29
CA HIS A 975 4.53 29.04 -20.48
C HIS A 975 5.38 28.61 -19.29
N VAL A 976 4.98 27.60 -18.52
CA VAL A 976 5.77 27.15 -17.35
C VAL A 976 7.11 26.57 -17.78
N LEU A 977 7.16 25.80 -18.88
CA LEU A 977 8.42 25.30 -19.45
C LEU A 977 9.28 26.41 -20.06
N THR A 978 8.67 27.44 -20.67
CA THR A 978 9.38 28.59 -21.24
C THR A 978 9.99 29.50 -20.19
N GLU A 979 9.24 29.83 -19.12
CA GLU A 979 9.77 30.60 -18.00
C GLU A 979 10.83 29.80 -17.21
N TYR A 980 10.64 28.49 -17.05
CA TYR A 980 11.66 27.60 -16.46
C TYR A 980 12.96 27.57 -17.27
N ALA A 981 12.88 27.40 -18.60
CA ALA A 981 14.06 27.34 -19.46
C ALA A 981 14.90 28.63 -19.41
N LYS A 982 14.25 29.80 -19.32
CA LYS A 982 14.93 31.11 -19.12
C LYS A 982 15.74 31.20 -17.82
N LEU A 983 15.46 30.36 -16.84
CA LEU A 983 16.18 30.31 -15.56
C LEU A 983 17.39 29.37 -15.59
N LEU A 984 17.50 28.45 -16.55
CA LEU A 984 18.67 27.57 -16.69
C LEU A 984 19.96 28.39 -16.91
N ARG A 985 21.06 27.94 -16.31
CA ARG A 985 22.40 28.56 -16.39
C ARG A 985 23.46 27.67 -17.05
N TYR A 986 23.00 26.64 -17.76
CA TYR A 986 23.79 25.69 -18.53
C TYR A 986 22.99 25.30 -19.79
N LYS A 987 23.65 24.81 -20.85
CA LYS A 987 22.91 24.17 -21.95
C LYS A 987 22.54 22.73 -21.53
N PRO A 988 21.26 22.31 -21.69
CA PRO A 988 20.85 20.92 -21.52
C PRO A 988 21.70 19.92 -22.33
N THR A 989 21.87 18.72 -21.79
CA THR A 989 22.63 17.62 -22.41
C THR A 989 21.88 16.32 -22.19
N ILE A 990 21.72 15.49 -23.23
CA ILE A 990 21.09 14.16 -23.11
C ILE A 990 21.86 13.34 -22.05
N PRO A 991 21.20 12.88 -20.96
CA PRO A 991 21.83 12.00 -19.98
C PRO A 991 22.22 10.65 -20.59
N GLU A 992 23.31 10.04 -20.13
CA GLU A 992 23.86 8.77 -20.65
C GLU A 992 22.84 7.63 -20.69
N LYS A 993 21.86 7.63 -19.78
CA LYS A 993 20.81 6.61 -19.65
C LYS A 993 19.43 7.07 -20.14
N ALA A 994 19.35 8.23 -20.82
CA ALA A 994 18.09 8.70 -21.38
C ALA A 994 17.80 8.06 -22.75
N THR A 995 16.53 7.72 -22.98
CA THR A 995 16.03 7.18 -24.25
C THR A 995 15.17 8.22 -24.96
N GLU A 996 15.21 8.25 -26.28
CA GLU A 996 14.34 9.15 -27.07
C GLU A 996 12.86 8.69 -27.00
N PHE A 997 11.96 9.64 -26.76
CA PHE A 997 10.52 9.43 -26.71
C PHE A 997 9.84 10.14 -27.90
N CYS A 998 8.89 9.44 -28.52
CA CYS A 998 8.11 9.91 -29.67
C CYS A 998 6.73 9.23 -29.69
N LEU A 999 5.84 9.67 -30.58
CA LEU A 999 4.47 9.12 -30.67
C LEU A 999 4.50 7.61 -30.91
N GLU A 1000 5.39 7.14 -31.78
CA GLU A 1000 5.60 5.72 -32.09
C GLU A 1000 6.09 4.91 -30.89
N SER A 1001 7.09 5.40 -30.15
CA SER A 1001 7.69 4.64 -29.05
C SER A 1001 6.75 4.46 -27.86
N MET A 1002 5.73 5.34 -27.72
CA MET A 1002 4.68 5.20 -26.72
C MET A 1002 3.45 4.46 -27.24
N ALA A 1003 2.82 4.94 -28.32
CA ALA A 1003 1.50 4.45 -28.75
C ALA A 1003 1.55 3.13 -29.53
N CYS A 1004 2.66 2.80 -30.21
CA CYS A 1004 2.75 1.54 -30.93
C CYS A 1004 2.82 0.30 -30.01
N PRO A 1005 3.71 0.25 -28.99
CA PRO A 1005 3.80 -0.90 -28.08
C PRO A 1005 2.74 -0.90 -26.94
N ALA A 1006 1.99 0.19 -26.74
CA ALA A 1006 1.00 0.27 -25.67
C ALA A 1006 -0.07 -0.86 -25.74
N PRO A 1007 -0.48 -1.44 -24.60
CA PRO A 1007 -1.52 -2.47 -24.55
C PRO A 1007 -2.94 -1.88 -24.44
N GLY A 1008 -3.93 -2.59 -24.99
CA GLY A 1008 -5.36 -2.44 -24.66
C GLY A 1008 -5.87 -1.00 -24.49
N ASP A 1009 -6.49 -0.74 -23.34
CA ASP A 1009 -7.08 0.57 -23.01
C ASP A 1009 -6.05 1.69 -22.86
N VAL A 1010 -4.79 1.39 -22.53
CA VAL A 1010 -3.71 2.39 -22.54
C VAL A 1010 -3.54 2.93 -23.96
N LYS A 1011 -3.39 2.03 -24.95
CA LYS A 1011 -3.26 2.41 -26.35
C LYS A 1011 -4.46 3.18 -26.87
N LYS A 1012 -5.66 2.74 -26.47
CA LYS A 1012 -6.91 3.43 -26.81
C LYS A 1012 -6.91 4.87 -26.29
N LEU A 1013 -6.64 5.09 -25.01
CA LEU A 1013 -6.64 6.43 -24.41
C LEU A 1013 -5.53 7.34 -24.97
N LEU A 1014 -4.36 6.81 -25.31
CA LEU A 1014 -3.31 7.55 -26.02
C LEU A 1014 -3.83 8.03 -27.39
N LEU A 1015 -4.47 7.15 -28.17
CA LEU A 1015 -5.03 7.51 -29.48
C LEU A 1015 -6.24 8.45 -29.39
N ASP A 1016 -7.13 8.26 -28.41
CA ASP A 1016 -8.28 9.13 -28.13
C ASP A 1016 -7.85 10.53 -27.65
N SER A 1017 -6.59 10.70 -27.21
CA SER A 1017 -5.98 11.96 -26.74
C SER A 1017 -4.88 12.51 -27.66
N MET A 1018 -4.71 11.94 -28.86
CA MET A 1018 -3.66 12.36 -29.79
C MET A 1018 -4.03 13.67 -30.51
N GLU A 1019 -3.11 14.64 -30.52
CA GLU A 1019 -3.23 15.84 -31.33
C GLU A 1019 -3.19 15.47 -32.82
N LYS A 1020 -4.07 16.10 -33.62
CA LYS A 1020 -4.26 15.74 -35.03
C LYS A 1020 -3.53 16.64 -36.01
N SER A 1021 -3.17 17.86 -35.61
CA SER A 1021 -2.47 18.83 -36.46
C SER A 1021 -1.61 19.79 -35.65
N THR A 1022 -0.56 20.33 -36.28
CA THR A 1022 0.20 21.46 -35.73
C THR A 1022 -0.70 22.68 -35.54
N HIS A 1023 -0.35 23.51 -34.55
CA HIS A 1023 -1.01 24.78 -34.27
C HIS A 1023 -0.03 25.93 -34.45
N ASP A 1024 -0.18 26.67 -35.55
CA ASP A 1024 0.67 27.83 -35.90
C ASP A 1024 0.32 29.09 -35.08
N ALA A 1025 -0.73 29.01 -34.26
CA ALA A 1025 -1.18 30.12 -33.42
C ALA A 1025 -0.12 30.52 -32.39
N GLU A 1026 -0.11 31.80 -32.02
CA GLU A 1026 0.53 32.24 -30.79
C GLU A 1026 -0.25 31.71 -29.58
N PRO A 1027 0.43 31.18 -28.55
CA PRO A 1027 -0.24 30.86 -27.28
C PRO A 1027 -0.82 32.14 -26.67
N CYS A 1028 -1.73 31.97 -25.71
CA CYS A 1028 -2.28 33.06 -24.94
C CYS A 1028 -1.17 33.93 -24.32
N LYS A 1029 -1.40 35.23 -24.16
CA LYS A 1029 -0.44 36.15 -23.56
C LYS A 1029 -0.42 35.96 -22.04
N LEU A 1030 0.72 35.47 -21.52
CA LEU A 1030 0.99 35.36 -20.08
C LEU A 1030 0.86 36.75 -19.42
N PRO A 1031 0.00 36.92 -18.40
CA PRO A 1031 -0.12 38.21 -17.71
C PRO A 1031 1.10 38.47 -16.79
N PRO A 1032 1.31 39.72 -16.34
CA PRO A 1032 2.44 40.06 -15.48
C PRO A 1032 2.38 39.34 -14.11
N PRO A 1033 3.50 39.27 -13.36
CA PRO A 1033 3.47 38.83 -11.96
C PRO A 1033 2.49 39.67 -11.12
N PHE A 1034 2.10 39.16 -9.96
CA PHE A 1034 1.39 39.96 -8.96
C PHE A 1034 2.34 41.00 -8.33
N THR A 1035 1.82 42.18 -7.98
CA THR A 1035 2.48 43.01 -6.97
C THR A 1035 2.33 42.36 -5.59
N PRO A 1036 3.18 42.70 -4.59
CA PRO A 1036 3.01 42.22 -3.23
C PRO A 1036 1.63 42.54 -2.65
N GLU A 1037 1.08 43.71 -3.01
CA GLU A 1037 -0.23 44.19 -2.57
C GLU A 1037 -1.37 43.42 -3.24
N GLU A 1038 -1.30 43.15 -4.55
CA GLU A 1038 -2.27 42.30 -5.26
C GLU A 1038 -2.31 40.89 -4.66
N LEU A 1039 -1.13 40.28 -4.42
CA LEU A 1039 -1.01 38.94 -3.88
C LEU A 1039 -1.53 38.86 -2.43
N GLN A 1040 -1.21 39.86 -1.61
CA GLN A 1040 -1.76 39.98 -0.26
C GLN A 1040 -3.28 40.12 -0.27
N GLN A 1041 -3.84 41.00 -1.10
CA GLN A 1041 -5.29 41.18 -1.24
C GLN A 1041 -5.99 39.90 -1.72
N LEU A 1042 -5.36 39.14 -2.63
CA LEU A 1042 -5.87 37.85 -3.09
C LEU A 1042 -5.90 36.80 -1.97
N HIS A 1043 -4.85 36.72 -1.16
CA HIS A 1043 -4.81 35.85 0.03
C HIS A 1043 -5.86 36.26 1.07
N GLU A 1044 -5.90 37.55 1.45
CA GLU A 1044 -6.87 38.08 2.41
C GLU A 1044 -8.31 37.86 1.95
N LYS A 1045 -8.62 38.10 0.66
CA LYS A 1045 -9.95 37.85 0.10
C LYS A 1045 -10.37 36.38 0.21
N LYS A 1046 -9.46 35.43 -0.09
CA LYS A 1046 -9.76 33.99 0.05
C LYS A 1046 -9.88 33.56 1.52
N ALA A 1047 -8.97 34.02 2.39
CA ALA A 1047 -9.00 33.72 3.82
C ALA A 1047 -10.27 34.26 4.51
N ASN A 1048 -10.64 35.51 4.25
CA ASN A 1048 -11.86 36.13 4.79
C ASN A 1048 -13.13 35.40 4.33
N ALA A 1049 -13.17 34.92 3.08
CA ALA A 1049 -14.31 34.15 2.58
C ALA A 1049 -14.46 32.77 3.26
N VAL A 1050 -13.35 32.11 3.61
CA VAL A 1050 -13.38 30.88 4.43
C VAL A 1050 -13.82 31.20 5.86
N GLU A 1051 -13.21 32.21 6.50
CA GLU A 1051 -13.49 32.60 7.88
C GLU A 1051 -14.95 33.04 8.09
N GLN A 1052 -15.59 33.68 7.10
CA GLN A 1052 -17.02 34.01 7.12
C GLN A 1052 -17.91 32.77 7.20
N VAL A 1053 -17.60 31.73 6.42
CA VAL A 1053 -18.36 30.47 6.46
C VAL A 1053 -18.10 29.71 7.76
N GLU A 1054 -16.87 29.71 8.27
CA GLU A 1054 -16.57 29.12 9.59
C GLU A 1054 -17.35 29.82 10.72
N LYS A 1055 -17.43 31.16 10.70
CA LYS A 1055 -18.22 31.94 11.68
C LYS A 1055 -19.71 31.63 11.58
N TRP A 1056 -20.25 31.48 10.38
CA TRP A 1056 -21.65 31.10 10.17
C TRP A 1056 -21.97 29.71 10.73
N VAL A 1057 -21.09 28.72 10.51
CA VAL A 1057 -21.21 27.36 11.06
C VAL A 1057 -21.06 27.30 12.58
N GLN A 1058 -20.33 28.24 13.19
CA GLN A 1058 -20.17 28.34 14.65
C GLN A 1058 -21.37 29.01 15.34
N ASN A 1059 -22.00 29.99 14.67
CA ASN A 1059 -23.11 30.78 15.23
C ASN A 1059 -24.50 30.15 15.02
N THR A 1060 -24.60 29.04 14.27
CA THR A 1060 -25.87 28.37 13.89
C THR A 1060 -25.90 26.91 14.34
#